data_AF-A0A938KCT1-F1
#
_entry.id   AF-A0A938KCT1-F1
#
_cell.length_a   1.000
_cell.length_b   1.000
_cell.length_c   1.000
_cell.angle_alpha   90.00
_cell.angle_beta   90.00
_cell.angle_gamma   90.00
#
_symmetry.space_group_name_H-M   'P 1'
#
loop_
_entity.id
_entity.type
_entity.pdbx_description
1 polymer ?
#
loop_
_entity_poly.entity_id
_entity_poly.type
_entity_poly.pdbx_seq_one_letter_code
_entity_poly.pdbx_strand_id
1 'polypeptide(L)'
;MNPHPPVPGSAGRWSLNWLLGLSLLLTLAKPVLAASKGEMLFVTSNADSPINADPAFIEFFTANGYVVTLFGAGGSTPEDLRAAAAGKKVVVFSETIGSTSVLDPAGDATGVFSLKNTDVPIISFEAYMFDNADWVKRTADGSNDFTQWGNTSRTEVADTPINDGRDSLYIRKADHPIAKGFTGKVKVYNELYSLSYGLPSPDADVVASVQENGTFPTIFVYEKGDKLVDGSVAPNKRIGLFLGQNAAPDFNTALDFANLTAAGKQLVLQTVDYAAGVTSGTTTPPPVTPPPAASNIIYVEDFNTEGEGTRYTVEGRGFVPKNGQAVPVPAGTSYWTRNVDVVAKGEVVGVPFPAPARRATMLFNHGLDPASLTADGKKLLDATIKWLTEGKQKMVVMFSAPAGADSLGDQYLISTLTAQGHTVIDDDTSVTLPAKITADKVDFIINSSTGGDPIRLANATVPLLCFASDLAGDMLLATRGLNDTTFDPGDVKIAATTHPIAAGLPATIKFVNAAQPFDTVGLGLPAGSVTVATYQFTDDAGVVSTRPFLVATEKGVQLLGGLISGMEGTGYWAGADLNEPNISNSTFGTINEPRSLTLKPVNVTGKTNLKLTLALAGTEVDFDLGADDFFSIKVDLKNTGEFIELARYGAPTANEKFLVERIKGGDGMGGPTDLVKPDYTKRVGIVAKEFTYDIPDGATQLVVRFESNSTFWNEIVAFDNIRIHTGALAAPKPLISIKRDADKVVVEFGGVLQSANSVTGPWTDVAGNPKSPYTIERGSQATARFLRARAP
;
A
#
# COMPACT_ATOMS: atom_id res chain seq x y z
N MET A 1 -21.24 -70.06 -4.65
CA MET A 1 -20.15 -71.05 -4.80
C MET A 1 -18.91 -70.44 -4.16
N ASN A 2 -18.50 -71.00 -3.02
CA ASN A 2 -17.20 -70.81 -2.33
C ASN A 2 -16.01 -71.22 -3.25
N PRO A 3 -14.72 -71.07 -2.86
CA PRO A 3 -13.98 -69.95 -2.25
C PRO A 3 -12.56 -69.77 -2.87
N HIS A 4 -11.73 -68.85 -2.32
CA HIS A 4 -10.24 -68.76 -2.43
C HIS A 4 -9.51 -70.11 -2.16
N PRO A 5 -8.17 -70.36 -2.37
CA PRO A 5 -6.97 -69.47 -2.19
C PRO A 5 -5.75 -69.78 -3.17
N PRO A 6 -4.44 -69.86 -2.80
CA PRO A 6 -3.39 -68.82 -2.95
C PRO A 6 -2.03 -69.24 -3.63
N VAL A 7 -1.16 -68.24 -3.92
CA VAL A 7 0.35 -68.12 -3.87
C VAL A 7 1.23 -69.40 -3.83
N PRO A 8 2.33 -69.58 -4.64
CA PRO A 8 3.72 -69.10 -4.33
C PRO A 8 4.58 -68.78 -5.60
N GLY A 9 5.69 -68.03 -5.61
CA GLY A 9 6.88 -67.98 -4.76
C GLY A 9 8.11 -68.55 -5.50
N SER A 10 9.27 -67.90 -5.38
CA SER A 10 10.65 -68.33 -5.77
C SER A 10 11.05 -68.19 -7.25
N ALA A 11 12.31 -68.09 -7.66
CA ALA A 11 13.58 -67.59 -7.11
C ALA A 11 14.63 -67.85 -8.21
N GLY A 12 15.45 -66.85 -8.58
CA GLY A 12 16.69 -67.03 -9.36
C GLY A 12 16.54 -67.60 -10.79
N ARG A 13 17.51 -67.58 -11.69
CA ARG A 13 18.88 -67.08 -11.72
C ARG A 13 19.29 -67.06 -13.22
N TRP A 14 19.97 -65.99 -13.65
CA TRP A 14 21.09 -65.97 -14.63
C TRP A 14 20.90 -66.55 -16.04
N SER A 15 20.91 -65.68 -17.06
CA SER A 15 21.75 -65.90 -18.24
C SER A 15 22.21 -64.57 -18.85
N LEU A 16 23.48 -64.57 -19.22
CA LEU A 16 24.34 -63.47 -19.63
C LEU A 16 24.53 -63.57 -21.16
N ASN A 17 24.50 -62.45 -21.90
CA ASN A 17 25.15 -62.20 -23.22
C ASN A 17 24.78 -60.75 -23.65
N TRP A 18 25.64 -59.73 -23.46
CA TRP A 18 26.71 -59.22 -24.37
C TRP A 18 26.19 -59.08 -25.83
N LEU A 19 26.18 -57.92 -26.52
CA LEU A 19 27.10 -56.78 -26.59
C LEU A 19 26.45 -55.47 -27.13
N LEU A 20 27.01 -54.33 -26.68
CA LEU A 20 27.27 -53.04 -27.37
C LEU A 20 26.08 -52.22 -27.90
N GLY A 21 25.91 -50.93 -27.59
CA GLY A 21 26.73 -50.00 -26.84
C GLY A 21 26.14 -48.58 -26.92
N LEU A 22 26.40 -47.76 -25.89
CA LEU A 22 26.77 -46.33 -25.96
C LEU A 22 26.77 -45.82 -24.50
N SER A 23 27.92 -45.89 -23.84
CA SER A 23 28.09 -45.28 -22.52
C SER A 23 28.28 -43.78 -22.68
N LEU A 24 27.18 -43.01 -22.62
CA LEU A 24 27.27 -41.60 -22.28
C LEU A 24 27.29 -41.50 -20.75
N LEU A 25 28.46 -41.15 -20.20
CA LEU A 25 28.62 -40.77 -18.80
C LEU A 25 27.68 -39.59 -18.54
N LEU A 26 26.51 -39.85 -17.94
CA LEU A 26 25.76 -38.80 -17.26
C LEU A 26 26.50 -38.55 -15.93
N THR A 27 27.52 -37.69 -15.99
CA THR A 27 27.94 -36.97 -14.80
C THR A 27 26.77 -36.05 -14.47
N LEU A 28 25.79 -36.55 -13.70
CA LEU A 28 24.91 -35.70 -12.92
C LEU A 28 25.85 -34.82 -12.11
N ALA A 29 26.04 -33.58 -12.55
CA ALA A 29 26.47 -32.53 -11.66
C ALA A 29 25.40 -32.51 -10.57
N LYS A 30 25.67 -33.22 -9.46
CA LYS A 30 25.02 -32.93 -8.20
C LYS A 30 25.10 -31.41 -8.08
N PRO A 31 23.97 -30.69 -7.87
CA PRO A 31 24.09 -29.29 -7.51
C PRO A 31 25.10 -29.27 -6.36
N VAL A 32 26.15 -28.46 -6.52
CA VAL A 32 27.05 -28.18 -5.40
C VAL A 32 26.13 -27.54 -4.38
N LEU A 33 25.65 -28.33 -3.41
CA LEU A 33 25.04 -27.81 -2.20
C LEU A 33 26.07 -26.81 -1.69
N ALA A 34 25.69 -25.52 -1.69
CA ALA A 34 26.46 -24.52 -0.99
C ALA A 34 26.75 -25.10 0.41
N ALA A 35 28.02 -25.11 0.83
CA ALA A 35 28.38 -25.66 2.12
C ALA A 35 27.49 -24.99 3.19
N SER A 36 26.77 -25.82 3.95
CA SER A 36 25.83 -25.33 4.95
C SER A 36 26.55 -24.36 5.90
N LYS A 37 25.94 -23.19 6.14
CA LYS A 37 26.36 -22.25 7.19
C LYS A 37 26.10 -22.80 8.61
N GLY A 38 25.48 -23.98 8.71
CA GLY A 38 25.15 -24.68 9.93
C GLY A 38 23.65 -24.71 10.20
N GLU A 39 23.29 -25.38 11.30
CA GLU A 39 21.90 -25.50 11.73
C GLU A 39 21.47 -24.29 12.57
N MET A 40 20.36 -23.67 12.15
CA MET A 40 19.66 -22.62 12.87
C MET A 40 18.43 -23.22 13.53
N LEU A 41 18.12 -22.81 14.77
CA LEU A 41 16.79 -23.00 15.33
C LEU A 41 15.96 -21.72 15.11
N PHE A 42 14.84 -21.83 14.41
CA PHE A 42 13.88 -20.75 14.26
C PHE A 42 12.67 -21.05 15.17
N VAL A 43 12.49 -20.22 16.19
CA VAL A 43 11.45 -20.38 17.20
C VAL A 43 10.25 -19.52 16.82
N THR A 44 9.11 -20.16 16.62
CA THR A 44 7.84 -19.59 16.15
C THR A 44 6.69 -20.01 17.07
N SER A 45 5.52 -19.40 17.00
CA SER A 45 4.33 -19.87 17.74
C SER A 45 3.95 -21.30 17.40
N ASN A 46 4.07 -21.71 16.13
CA ASN A 46 3.67 -23.03 15.65
C ASN A 46 4.63 -23.53 14.56
N ALA A 47 5.37 -24.60 14.84
CA ALA A 47 6.33 -25.18 13.90
C ALA A 47 5.68 -25.93 12.72
N ASP A 48 4.49 -26.49 12.90
CA ASP A 48 3.79 -27.24 11.84
C ASP A 48 3.14 -26.31 10.82
N SER A 49 2.75 -25.11 11.26
CA SER A 49 2.14 -24.09 10.43
C SER A 49 2.61 -22.70 10.86
N PRO A 50 3.84 -22.28 10.50
CA PRO A 50 4.34 -20.94 10.79
C PRO A 50 3.44 -19.88 10.16
N ILE A 51 3.22 -18.79 10.88
CA ILE A 51 2.28 -17.72 10.51
C ILE A 51 3.01 -16.40 10.24
N ASN A 52 2.29 -15.42 9.70
CA ASN A 52 2.80 -14.05 9.48
C ASN A 52 4.07 -14.06 8.61
N ALA A 53 5.12 -13.34 9.01
CA ALA A 53 6.39 -13.28 8.28
C ALA A 53 7.29 -14.51 8.47
N ASP A 54 6.95 -15.45 9.36
CA ASP A 54 7.82 -16.58 9.68
C ASP A 54 8.14 -17.45 8.46
N PRO A 55 7.16 -17.86 7.61
CA PRO A 55 7.47 -18.61 6.39
C PRO A 55 8.50 -17.90 5.49
N ALA A 56 8.40 -16.58 5.36
CA ALA A 56 9.29 -15.78 4.52
C ALA A 56 10.70 -15.67 5.13
N PHE A 57 10.82 -15.53 6.45
CA PHE A 57 12.13 -15.59 7.12
C PHE A 57 12.77 -16.97 7.03
N ILE A 58 12.00 -18.04 7.20
CA ILE A 58 12.47 -19.43 7.07
C ILE A 58 13.02 -19.67 5.65
N GLU A 59 12.26 -19.26 4.64
CA GLU A 59 12.70 -19.32 3.24
C GLU A 59 13.97 -18.49 3.03
N PHE A 60 14.00 -17.25 3.53
CA PHE A 60 15.14 -16.35 3.41
C PHE A 60 16.42 -16.92 4.01
N PHE A 61 16.38 -17.49 5.21
CA PHE A 61 17.55 -18.10 5.83
C PHE A 61 17.99 -19.40 5.14
N THR A 62 17.03 -20.22 4.70
CA THR A 62 17.30 -21.44 3.93
C THR A 62 17.99 -21.10 2.61
N ALA A 63 17.48 -20.11 1.88
CA ALA A 63 18.07 -19.62 0.64
C ALA A 63 19.48 -19.04 0.84
N ASN A 64 19.79 -18.54 2.04
CA ASN A 64 21.10 -18.00 2.40
C ASN A 64 22.03 -19.02 3.08
N GLY A 65 21.72 -20.32 2.97
CA GLY A 65 22.63 -21.43 3.30
C GLY A 65 22.52 -21.98 4.72
N TYR A 66 21.55 -21.55 5.52
CA TYR A 66 21.25 -22.16 6.80
C TYR A 66 20.37 -23.39 6.65
N VAL A 67 20.58 -24.38 7.51
CA VAL A 67 19.61 -25.48 7.69
C VAL A 67 18.68 -25.05 8.82
N VAL A 68 17.45 -24.67 8.48
CA VAL A 68 16.49 -24.12 9.46
C VAL A 68 15.68 -25.26 10.07
N THR A 69 15.81 -25.43 11.39
CA THR A 69 14.96 -26.31 12.20
C THR A 69 13.89 -25.46 12.88
N LEU A 70 12.62 -25.83 12.77
CA LEU A 70 11.52 -25.10 13.41
C LEU A 70 11.25 -25.64 14.82
N PHE A 71 10.95 -24.74 15.74
CA PHE A 71 10.45 -25.08 17.07
C PHE A 71 9.22 -24.24 17.39
N GLY A 72 8.12 -24.91 17.75
CA GLY A 72 6.87 -24.27 18.16
C GLY A 72 6.88 -24.01 19.66
N ALA A 73 6.88 -22.75 20.07
CA ALA A 73 6.87 -22.39 21.48
C ALA A 73 5.50 -22.64 22.15
N GLY A 74 4.41 -22.61 21.38
CA GLY A 74 3.06 -22.88 21.89
C GLY A 74 2.88 -24.33 22.35
N GLY A 75 2.74 -24.55 23.66
CA GLY A 75 2.46 -25.87 24.24
C GLY A 75 3.68 -26.77 24.44
N SER A 76 4.89 -26.30 24.13
CA SER A 76 6.15 -27.01 24.39
C SER A 76 6.68 -26.74 25.79
N THR A 77 7.51 -27.65 26.33
CA THR A 77 8.14 -27.44 27.63
C THR A 77 9.46 -26.67 27.50
N PRO A 78 9.93 -25.99 28.56
CA PRO A 78 11.25 -25.36 28.57
C PRO A 78 12.41 -26.33 28.29
N GLU A 79 12.27 -27.60 28.69
CA GLU A 79 13.29 -28.62 28.43
C GLU A 79 13.34 -29.00 26.95
N ASP A 80 12.19 -29.05 26.26
CA ASP A 80 12.14 -29.27 24.81
C ASP A 80 12.86 -28.14 24.06
N LEU A 81 12.68 -26.89 24.50
CA LEU A 81 13.38 -25.74 23.91
C LEU A 81 14.90 -25.83 24.12
N ARG A 82 15.37 -26.19 25.32
CA ARG A 82 16.80 -26.40 25.58
C ARG A 82 17.38 -27.51 24.73
N ALA A 83 16.66 -28.63 24.62
CA ALA A 83 17.07 -29.77 23.80
C ALA A 83 17.15 -29.39 22.32
N ALA A 84 16.17 -28.65 21.80
CA ALA A 84 16.14 -28.19 20.41
C ALA A 84 17.24 -27.17 20.08
N ALA A 85 17.58 -26.30 21.05
CA ALA A 85 18.63 -25.31 20.91
C ALA A 85 20.04 -25.91 20.96
N ALA A 86 20.23 -27.04 21.65
CA ALA A 86 21.53 -27.67 21.82
C ALA A 86 22.20 -27.99 20.47
N GLY A 87 23.47 -27.60 20.32
CA GLY A 87 24.27 -27.88 19.13
C GLY A 87 23.98 -27.00 17.90
N LYS A 88 23.00 -26.10 17.98
CA LYS A 88 22.69 -25.13 16.89
C LYS A 88 23.75 -24.03 16.83
N LYS A 89 23.91 -23.41 15.66
CA LYS A 89 24.83 -22.28 15.47
C LYS A 89 24.24 -20.96 15.96
N VAL A 90 22.93 -20.83 15.87
CA VAL A 90 22.18 -19.65 16.30
C VAL A 90 20.73 -20.05 16.55
N VAL A 91 20.12 -19.44 17.56
CA VAL A 91 18.67 -19.48 17.81
C VAL A 91 18.09 -18.12 17.45
N VAL A 92 17.02 -18.11 16.65
CA VAL A 92 16.29 -16.89 16.26
C VAL A 92 14.87 -16.99 16.79
N PHE A 93 14.46 -16.03 17.61
CA PHE A 93 13.10 -15.91 18.14
C PHE A 93 12.29 -14.94 17.29
N SER A 94 11.14 -15.41 16.82
CA SER A 94 10.16 -14.60 16.10
C SER A 94 9.22 -13.86 17.04
N GLU A 95 8.75 -12.69 16.60
CA GLU A 95 7.64 -11.94 17.22
C GLU A 95 6.33 -12.74 17.27
N THR A 96 6.20 -13.83 16.52
CA THR A 96 4.97 -14.64 16.60
C THR A 96 4.84 -15.41 17.92
N ILE A 97 5.87 -15.48 18.76
CA ILE A 97 5.78 -16.17 20.05
C ILE A 97 5.11 -15.29 21.11
N GLY A 98 4.42 -15.90 22.08
CA GLY A 98 4.21 -15.23 23.36
C GLY A 98 5.52 -15.24 24.15
N SER A 99 6.06 -14.09 24.56
CA SER A 99 7.36 -14.02 25.25
C SER A 99 7.44 -14.89 26.52
N THR A 100 6.32 -15.06 27.23
CA THR A 100 6.27 -15.91 28.43
C THR A 100 6.35 -17.41 28.12
N SER A 101 6.10 -17.84 26.87
CA SER A 101 6.15 -19.26 26.46
C SER A 101 7.57 -19.84 26.50
N VAL A 102 8.59 -18.98 26.57
CA VAL A 102 10.01 -19.38 26.57
C VAL A 102 10.67 -19.16 27.93
N LEU A 103 9.88 -19.14 29.00
CA LEU A 103 10.30 -19.00 30.39
C LEU A 103 10.21 -20.31 31.19
N ASP A 104 10.84 -20.35 32.35
CA ASP A 104 10.77 -21.42 33.35
C ASP A 104 10.00 -20.96 34.61
N PRO A 105 8.81 -21.54 34.88
CA PRO A 105 8.01 -22.39 33.99
C PRO A 105 7.39 -21.58 32.83
N ALA A 106 7.02 -22.28 31.75
CA ALA A 106 6.41 -21.63 30.59
C ALA A 106 5.07 -20.97 30.95
N GLY A 107 4.86 -19.74 30.48
CA GLY A 107 3.69 -18.91 30.75
C GLY A 107 3.79 -18.07 32.02
N ASP A 108 4.83 -18.23 32.84
CA ASP A 108 5.04 -17.43 34.06
C ASP A 108 5.87 -16.18 33.75
N ALA A 109 5.23 -15.01 33.77
CA ALA A 109 5.87 -13.71 33.52
C ALA A 109 6.95 -13.32 34.54
N THR A 110 7.12 -14.07 35.64
CA THR A 110 8.23 -13.94 36.61
C THR A 110 9.31 -15.03 36.46
N GLY A 111 9.08 -15.98 35.54
CA GLY A 111 9.99 -17.08 35.26
C GLY A 111 11.33 -16.65 34.67
N VAL A 112 12.29 -17.58 34.69
CA VAL A 112 13.64 -17.37 34.13
C VAL A 112 13.64 -17.75 32.66
N PHE A 113 14.26 -16.96 31.78
CA PHE A 113 14.38 -17.34 30.38
C PHE A 113 15.03 -18.71 30.19
N SER A 114 14.36 -19.62 29.47
CA SER A 114 14.73 -21.04 29.42
C SER A 114 16.10 -21.29 28.81
N LEU A 115 16.56 -20.37 27.95
CA LEU A 115 17.88 -20.41 27.33
C LEU A 115 18.89 -19.44 27.98
N LYS A 116 18.63 -18.90 29.18
CA LYS A 116 19.51 -17.93 29.87
C LYS A 116 20.97 -18.39 29.90
N ASN A 117 21.20 -19.67 30.25
CA ASN A 117 22.52 -20.25 30.41
C ASN A 117 23.08 -20.97 29.16
N THR A 118 22.43 -20.89 28.00
CA THR A 118 22.93 -21.60 26.80
C THR A 118 24.18 -20.95 26.22
N ASP A 119 25.17 -21.74 25.80
CA ASP A 119 26.35 -21.25 25.05
C ASP A 119 26.05 -21.09 23.54
N VAL A 120 24.78 -21.11 23.13
CA VAL A 120 24.37 -20.83 21.75
C VAL A 120 24.05 -19.33 21.60
N PRO A 121 24.48 -18.67 20.52
CA PRO A 121 24.06 -17.32 20.16
C PRO A 121 22.54 -17.20 20.01
N ILE A 122 21.95 -16.13 20.55
CA ILE A 122 20.52 -15.88 20.48
C ILE A 122 20.25 -14.52 19.84
N ILE A 123 19.36 -14.50 18.86
CA ILE A 123 18.78 -13.31 18.26
C ILE A 123 17.29 -13.30 18.58
N SER A 124 16.75 -12.15 18.97
CA SER A 124 15.30 -11.96 19.08
C SER A 124 14.88 -10.72 18.33
N PHE A 125 13.79 -10.85 17.58
CA PHE A 125 12.97 -9.71 17.15
C PHE A 125 11.60 -9.65 17.84
N GLU A 126 11.41 -10.45 18.88
CA GLU A 126 10.34 -10.28 19.85
C GLU A 126 10.83 -9.33 20.97
N ALA A 127 10.33 -8.09 20.98
CA ALA A 127 10.75 -7.06 21.92
C ALA A 127 10.31 -7.37 23.36
N TYR A 128 9.15 -8.02 23.56
CA TYR A 128 8.67 -8.47 24.87
C TYR A 128 9.53 -9.60 25.45
N MET A 129 10.43 -10.20 24.66
CA MET A 129 11.40 -11.16 25.16
C MET A 129 12.62 -10.46 25.80
N PHE A 130 12.88 -9.19 25.46
CA PHE A 130 14.14 -8.54 25.86
C PHE A 130 14.28 -8.43 27.38
N ASP A 131 13.22 -8.07 28.09
CA ASP A 131 13.25 -7.97 29.56
C ASP A 131 13.11 -9.33 30.24
N ASN A 132 12.30 -10.21 29.65
CA ASN A 132 12.08 -11.60 30.03
C ASN A 132 13.40 -12.41 30.00
N ALA A 133 14.31 -12.05 29.07
CA ALA A 133 15.66 -12.60 28.95
C ALA A 133 16.75 -11.78 29.67
N ASP A 134 16.37 -10.76 30.45
CA ASP A 134 17.24 -9.86 31.21
C ASP A 134 18.23 -9.04 30.35
N TRP A 135 17.98 -8.91 29.05
CA TRP A 135 18.81 -8.12 28.12
C TRP A 135 18.58 -6.62 28.29
N VAL A 136 17.40 -6.26 28.79
CA VAL A 136 17.02 -4.91 29.23
C VAL A 136 16.45 -5.02 30.64
N LYS A 137 16.15 -3.89 31.28
CA LYS A 137 15.63 -3.88 32.64
C LYS A 137 14.24 -4.51 32.70
N ARG A 138 14.09 -5.50 33.59
CA ARG A 138 12.83 -6.15 33.95
C ARG A 138 12.27 -5.57 35.26
N THR A 139 10.94 -5.51 35.36
CA THR A 139 10.24 -5.20 36.61
C THR A 139 10.24 -6.42 37.54
N ALA A 140 10.11 -6.19 38.86
CA ALA A 140 10.15 -7.28 39.84
C ALA A 140 8.93 -8.22 39.78
N ASP A 141 7.79 -7.72 39.31
CA ASP A 141 6.53 -8.43 39.17
C ASP A 141 6.27 -8.96 37.75
N GLY A 142 7.20 -8.72 36.81
CA GLY A 142 7.08 -9.15 35.42
C GLY A 142 6.13 -8.31 34.57
N SER A 143 5.67 -7.15 35.06
CA SER A 143 4.90 -6.21 34.24
C SER A 143 5.75 -5.53 33.18
N ASN A 144 5.19 -5.22 32.01
CA ASN A 144 5.92 -4.50 30.96
C ASN A 144 6.34 -3.09 31.42
N ASP A 145 7.58 -2.70 31.14
CA ASP A 145 8.09 -1.33 31.31
C ASP A 145 8.54 -0.78 29.96
N PHE A 146 7.59 -0.17 29.24
CA PHE A 146 7.84 0.34 27.90
C PHE A 146 8.75 1.58 27.86
N THR A 147 9.28 2.05 29.01
CA THR A 147 10.34 3.07 29.02
C THR A 147 11.73 2.48 28.77
N GLN A 148 11.87 1.16 28.93
CA GLN A 148 13.14 0.44 28.82
C GLN A 148 13.27 -0.32 27.51
N TRP A 149 12.16 -0.63 26.86
CA TRP A 149 12.08 -1.39 25.61
C TRP A 149 10.70 -1.23 24.98
N GLY A 150 10.54 -1.70 23.75
CA GLY A 150 9.24 -1.74 23.10
C GLY A 150 9.38 -1.57 21.61
N ASN A 151 8.36 -0.99 21.00
CA ASN A 151 8.38 -0.61 19.60
C ASN A 151 8.11 0.89 19.47
N THR A 152 8.70 1.53 18.46
CA THR A 152 8.27 2.88 18.08
C THR A 152 6.79 2.87 17.66
N SER A 153 6.19 4.04 17.48
CA SER A 153 4.81 4.20 17.02
C SER A 153 3.70 3.65 17.91
N ARG A 154 3.97 3.11 19.11
CA ARG A 154 2.92 2.69 20.05
C ARG A 154 2.60 3.74 21.12
N THR A 155 1.38 3.73 21.67
CA THR A 155 0.89 4.74 22.63
C THR A 155 1.24 4.45 24.09
N GLU A 156 1.71 3.25 24.43
CA GLU A 156 2.00 2.85 25.80
C GLU A 156 3.21 3.58 26.41
N VAL A 157 3.95 4.33 25.60
CA VAL A 157 5.02 5.24 26.05
C VAL A 157 4.58 6.70 25.88
N ALA A 158 3.78 7.18 26.83
CA ALA A 158 3.39 8.59 26.88
C ALA A 158 4.65 9.48 26.88
N ASP A 159 4.64 10.53 26.04
CA ASP A 159 5.66 11.59 25.99
C ASP A 159 7.09 11.19 25.51
N THR A 160 7.26 10.12 24.73
CA THR A 160 8.57 9.82 24.12
C THR A 160 8.70 10.27 22.65
N PRO A 161 9.90 10.68 22.20
CA PRO A 161 10.12 11.21 20.84
C PRO A 161 10.09 10.14 19.73
N ILE A 162 9.53 8.95 20.00
CA ILE A 162 9.45 7.82 19.07
C ILE A 162 8.03 7.27 18.90
N ASN A 163 7.00 8.08 19.18
CA ASN A 163 5.58 7.70 19.04
C ASN A 163 5.08 7.74 17.58
N ASP A 164 6.00 7.76 16.62
CA ASP A 164 5.78 7.78 15.17
C ASP A 164 6.37 6.54 14.49
N GLY A 165 5.79 6.17 13.34
CA GLY A 165 6.34 5.15 12.46
C GLY A 165 7.68 5.57 11.87
N ARG A 166 8.54 4.59 11.60
CA ARG A 166 9.91 4.75 11.10
C ARG A 166 10.11 3.86 9.89
N ASP A 167 10.79 4.38 8.87
CA ASP A 167 11.28 3.57 7.75
C ASP A 167 12.80 3.34 7.82
N SER A 168 13.48 3.99 8.75
CA SER A 168 14.94 4.08 8.79
C SER A 168 15.48 4.02 10.21
N LEU A 169 16.69 3.48 10.34
CA LEU A 169 17.50 3.51 11.57
C LEU A 169 18.84 4.23 11.33
N TYR A 170 19.59 4.51 12.40
CA TYR A 170 20.89 5.16 12.32
C TYR A 170 21.99 4.20 12.79
N ILE A 171 22.98 3.97 11.94
CA ILE A 171 24.16 3.17 12.27
C ILE A 171 25.04 3.94 13.26
N ARG A 172 25.39 3.28 14.37
CA ARG A 172 26.21 3.84 15.46
C ARG A 172 27.62 3.26 15.49
N LYS A 173 27.77 2.01 15.04
CA LYS A 173 29.06 1.30 15.00
C LYS A 173 29.28 0.70 13.60
N ALA A 174 29.65 1.56 12.65
CA ALA A 174 29.77 1.19 11.22
C ALA A 174 30.91 0.19 10.92
N ASP A 175 31.89 0.10 11.81
CA ASP A 175 32.98 -0.88 11.79
C ASP A 175 32.57 -2.25 12.36
N HIS A 176 31.40 -2.34 13.01
CA HIS A 176 30.86 -3.61 13.48
C HIS A 176 30.48 -4.51 12.28
N PRO A 177 30.77 -5.83 12.30
CA PRO A 177 30.48 -6.72 11.17
C PRO A 177 29.01 -6.73 10.73
N ILE A 178 28.08 -6.55 11.68
CA ILE A 178 26.63 -6.41 11.40
C ILE A 178 26.35 -5.20 10.51
N ALA A 179 27.04 -4.08 10.69
CA ALA A 179 26.83 -2.85 9.94
C ALA A 179 27.70 -2.75 8.69
N LYS A 180 28.40 -3.82 8.30
CA LYS A 180 29.36 -3.78 7.19
C LYS A 180 28.70 -3.33 5.89
N GLY A 181 29.17 -2.20 5.35
CA GLY A 181 28.63 -1.59 4.14
C GLY A 181 27.52 -0.57 4.38
N PHE A 182 27.18 -0.31 5.64
CA PHE A 182 26.18 0.66 6.05
C PHE A 182 26.77 1.74 6.96
N THR A 183 26.36 2.99 6.74
CA THR A 183 26.76 4.15 7.54
C THR A 183 25.61 5.15 7.60
N GLY A 184 25.53 5.95 8.67
CA GLY A 184 24.53 7.01 8.77
C GLY A 184 23.10 6.47 8.85
N LYS A 185 22.15 7.19 8.24
CA LYS A 185 20.74 6.81 8.18
C LYS A 185 20.50 5.75 7.09
N VAL A 186 19.93 4.62 7.47
CA VAL A 186 19.66 3.49 6.57
C VAL A 186 18.17 3.21 6.56
N LYS A 187 17.55 3.27 5.37
CA LYS A 187 16.15 2.90 5.17
C LYS A 187 16.00 1.38 5.16
N VAL A 188 15.29 0.84 6.15
CA VAL A 188 15.13 -0.60 6.41
C VAL A 188 13.73 -1.12 6.10
N TYR A 189 12.72 -0.24 6.03
CA TYR A 189 11.36 -0.55 5.57
C TYR A 189 10.96 0.32 4.37
N ASN A 190 10.08 -0.17 3.49
CA ASN A 190 9.57 0.61 2.35
C ASN A 190 8.52 1.62 2.82
N GLU A 191 7.59 1.17 3.66
CA GLU A 191 6.56 1.94 4.36
C GLU A 191 6.93 2.16 5.84
N LEU A 192 6.27 3.12 6.50
CA LEU A 192 6.51 3.42 7.93
C LEU A 192 6.09 2.24 8.80
N TYR A 193 7.03 1.70 9.56
CA TYR A 193 6.84 0.58 10.48
C TYR A 193 7.29 0.97 11.88
N SER A 194 6.95 0.16 12.87
CA SER A 194 7.60 0.25 14.16
C SER A 194 9.00 -0.37 14.11
N LEU A 195 9.94 0.22 14.86
CA LEU A 195 11.23 -0.40 15.13
C LEU A 195 11.23 -0.90 16.57
N SER A 196 11.59 -2.17 16.76
CA SER A 196 11.83 -2.71 18.10
C SER A 196 13.06 -2.03 18.70
N TYR A 197 13.00 -1.67 19.98
CA TYR A 197 14.11 -1.05 20.70
C TYR A 197 14.24 -1.61 22.12
N GLY A 198 15.43 -1.45 22.69
CA GLY A 198 15.73 -1.80 24.07
C GLY A 198 16.88 -0.98 24.63
N LEU A 199 16.88 -0.73 25.93
CA LEU A 199 17.98 -0.08 26.66
C LEU A 199 18.85 -1.17 27.31
N PRO A 200 19.92 -1.64 26.64
CA PRO A 200 20.83 -2.62 27.21
C PRO A 200 21.73 -1.98 28.28
N SER A 201 22.49 -2.83 28.98
CA SER A 201 23.55 -2.42 29.89
C SER A 201 24.69 -1.73 29.11
N PRO A 202 25.55 -0.96 29.80
CA PRO A 202 26.71 -0.32 29.17
C PRO A 202 27.73 -1.27 28.54
N ASP A 203 27.71 -2.56 28.87
CA ASP A 203 28.62 -3.55 28.29
C ASP A 203 28.20 -3.93 26.85
N ALA A 204 26.93 -3.70 26.45
CA ALA A 204 26.46 -4.02 25.11
C ALA A 204 26.99 -3.06 24.05
N ASP A 205 27.31 -3.62 22.89
CA ASP A 205 27.56 -2.87 21.67
C ASP A 205 26.24 -2.42 21.02
N VAL A 206 26.00 -1.11 21.00
CA VAL A 206 24.89 -0.51 20.22
C VAL A 206 25.35 -0.32 18.77
N VAL A 207 24.88 -1.20 17.87
CA VAL A 207 25.23 -1.18 16.45
C VAL A 207 24.37 -0.17 15.68
N ALA A 208 23.08 -0.08 16.03
CA ALA A 208 22.14 0.85 15.45
C ALA A 208 21.11 1.35 16.46
N SER A 209 20.57 2.54 16.22
CA SER A 209 19.54 3.18 17.05
C SER A 209 18.42 3.76 16.20
N VAL A 210 17.24 3.94 16.79
CA VAL A 210 16.11 4.62 16.16
C VAL A 210 16.43 6.09 15.91
N GLN A 211 17.12 6.76 16.85
CA GLN A 211 17.49 8.17 16.73
C GLN A 211 18.98 8.37 16.45
N GLU A 212 19.30 9.46 15.76
CA GLU A 212 20.67 9.79 15.37
C GLU A 212 21.61 10.06 16.56
N ASN A 213 21.08 10.54 17.69
CA ASN A 213 21.88 10.76 18.89
C ASN A 213 22.27 9.45 19.63
N GLY A 214 21.78 8.30 19.18
CA GLY A 214 22.04 7.00 19.80
C GLY A 214 20.98 6.54 20.82
N THR A 215 19.95 7.34 21.10
CA THR A 215 18.85 6.91 21.97
C THR A 215 17.97 5.87 21.25
N PHE A 216 17.34 4.99 22.03
CA PHE A 216 16.55 3.85 21.57
C PHE A 216 17.35 2.90 20.66
N PRO A 217 18.34 2.17 21.21
CA PRO A 217 19.04 1.11 20.50
C PRO A 217 18.08 0.10 19.88
N THR A 218 18.25 -0.18 18.59
CA THR A 218 17.37 -1.05 17.79
C THR A 218 18.13 -2.26 17.24
N ILE A 219 19.46 -2.18 17.18
CA ILE A 219 20.33 -3.34 17.05
C ILE A 219 21.41 -3.20 18.13
N PHE A 220 21.38 -4.09 19.11
CA PHE A 220 22.37 -4.14 20.19
C PHE A 220 22.85 -5.57 20.40
N VAL A 221 24.09 -5.71 20.84
CA VAL A 221 24.77 -7.00 21.01
C VAL A 221 25.43 -7.04 22.37
N TYR A 222 25.11 -8.05 23.17
CA TYR A 222 26.02 -8.51 24.20
C TYR A 222 26.90 -9.59 23.61
N GLU A 223 28.22 -9.44 23.73
CA GLU A 223 29.19 -10.47 23.45
C GLU A 223 29.27 -11.50 24.59
N LYS A 224 29.93 -12.62 24.30
CA LYS A 224 30.26 -13.60 25.33
C LYS A 224 31.12 -12.94 26.41
N GLY A 225 30.65 -12.96 27.65
CA GLY A 225 31.35 -12.35 28.79
C GLY A 225 30.80 -10.99 29.22
N ASP A 226 29.97 -10.34 28.40
CA ASP A 226 29.37 -9.05 28.75
C ASP A 226 28.32 -9.21 29.85
N LYS A 227 28.15 -8.18 30.67
CA LYS A 227 27.11 -8.18 31.71
C LYS A 227 25.77 -7.77 31.13
N LEU A 228 24.76 -8.63 31.33
CA LEU A 228 23.36 -8.30 31.11
C LEU A 228 22.86 -7.29 32.16
N VAL A 229 21.64 -6.78 32.01
CA VAL A 229 21.13 -5.71 32.90
C VAL A 229 20.93 -6.20 34.34
N ASP A 230 20.63 -7.48 34.54
CA ASP A 230 20.54 -8.10 35.87
C ASP A 230 21.92 -8.35 36.53
N GLY A 231 23.01 -8.05 35.83
CA GLY A 231 24.39 -8.27 36.28
C GLY A 231 24.91 -9.69 36.04
N SER A 232 24.11 -10.60 35.50
CA SER A 232 24.58 -11.89 35.02
C SER A 232 25.44 -11.73 33.77
N VAL A 233 26.23 -12.76 33.46
CA VAL A 233 27.15 -12.73 32.31
C VAL A 233 26.51 -13.46 31.14
N ALA A 234 26.50 -12.83 29.97
CA ALA A 234 26.06 -13.43 28.72
C ALA A 234 26.96 -14.65 28.38
N PRO A 235 26.43 -15.89 28.38
CA PRO A 235 27.25 -17.07 28.09
C PRO A 235 27.75 -17.11 26.65
N ASN A 236 26.98 -16.52 25.73
CA ASN A 236 27.32 -16.26 24.35
C ASN A 236 26.52 -15.05 23.85
N LYS A 237 26.61 -14.72 22.56
CA LYS A 237 25.96 -13.54 21.97
C LYS A 237 24.47 -13.46 22.28
N ARG A 238 23.99 -12.27 22.65
CA ARG A 238 22.57 -11.93 22.87
C ARG A 238 22.24 -10.67 22.08
N ILE A 239 21.35 -10.78 21.09
CA ILE A 239 21.17 -9.74 20.09
C ILE A 239 19.71 -9.36 19.96
N GLY A 240 19.39 -8.11 20.28
CA GLY A 240 18.10 -7.50 19.93
C GLY A 240 18.12 -6.96 18.50
N LEU A 241 17.05 -7.19 17.74
CA LEU A 241 16.95 -6.85 16.32
C LEU A 241 15.79 -5.88 16.06
N PHE A 242 15.97 -4.98 15.08
CA PHE A 242 15.12 -3.82 14.84
C PHE A 242 13.69 -4.12 14.36
N LEU A 243 13.46 -5.37 13.96
CA LEU A 243 12.24 -5.79 13.29
C LEU A 243 11.02 -5.53 14.18
N GLY A 244 10.05 -4.79 13.65
CA GLY A 244 8.77 -4.50 14.29
C GLY A 244 7.59 -4.70 13.34
N GLN A 245 6.49 -4.05 13.66
CA GLN A 245 5.17 -4.26 13.10
C GLN A 245 4.74 -3.05 12.27
N ASN A 246 3.57 -3.09 11.61
CA ASN A 246 3.06 -1.90 10.94
C ASN A 246 2.87 -0.76 11.96
N ALA A 247 3.17 0.47 11.56
CA ALA A 247 3.11 1.63 12.46
C ALA A 247 1.66 1.98 12.81
N ALA A 248 1.14 1.36 13.87
CA ALA A 248 -0.21 1.54 14.36
C ALA A 248 -0.19 1.79 15.88
N PRO A 249 -0.65 2.96 16.36
CA PRO A 249 -0.56 3.36 17.77
C PRO A 249 -1.21 2.41 18.76
N ASP A 250 -2.29 1.74 18.35
CA ASP A 250 -3.14 0.94 19.23
C ASP A 250 -3.36 -0.50 18.74
N PHE A 251 -2.61 -0.95 17.71
CA PHE A 251 -2.80 -2.28 17.10
C PHE A 251 -1.52 -3.09 17.01
N ASN A 252 -1.57 -4.32 17.51
CA ASN A 252 -0.55 -5.33 17.27
C ASN A 252 -0.80 -5.94 15.88
N THR A 253 -0.03 -5.51 14.88
CA THR A 253 -0.13 -6.04 13.52
C THR A 253 1.01 -6.99 13.22
N ALA A 254 0.78 -7.98 12.36
CA ALA A 254 1.83 -8.88 11.94
C ALA A 254 2.94 -8.14 11.18
N LEU A 255 4.20 -8.48 11.44
CA LEU A 255 5.32 -8.06 10.62
C LEU A 255 5.13 -8.54 9.17
N ASP A 256 5.37 -7.66 8.19
CA ASP A 256 5.44 -8.03 6.77
C ASP A 256 6.90 -8.05 6.28
N PHE A 257 7.40 -9.24 5.94
CA PHE A 257 8.74 -9.43 5.39
C PHE A 257 8.93 -8.74 4.03
N ALA A 258 7.85 -8.59 3.25
CA ALA A 258 7.90 -7.91 1.96
C ALA A 258 8.19 -6.41 2.11
N ASN A 259 7.77 -5.80 3.22
CA ASN A 259 8.03 -4.40 3.50
C ASN A 259 9.50 -4.10 3.85
N LEU A 260 10.33 -5.10 4.16
CA LEU A 260 11.76 -4.87 4.35
C LEU A 260 12.46 -4.45 3.06
N THR A 261 13.24 -3.37 3.11
CA THR A 261 14.13 -3.01 2.00
C THR A 261 15.24 -4.06 1.84
N ALA A 262 15.96 -4.02 0.73
CA ALA A 262 17.17 -4.84 0.56
C ALA A 262 18.21 -4.57 1.66
N ALA A 263 18.33 -3.32 2.13
CA ALA A 263 19.22 -2.98 3.23
C ALA A 263 18.73 -3.57 4.56
N GLY A 264 17.42 -3.55 4.82
CA GLY A 264 16.81 -4.21 5.97
C GLY A 264 17.09 -5.71 5.98
N LYS A 265 16.81 -6.42 4.88
CA LYS A 265 17.08 -7.87 4.73
C LYS A 265 18.57 -8.20 4.88
N GLN A 266 19.45 -7.34 4.36
CA GLN A 266 20.89 -7.52 4.47
C GLN A 266 21.38 -7.34 5.92
N LEU A 267 20.88 -6.34 6.65
CA LEU A 267 21.19 -6.16 8.08
C LEU A 267 20.72 -7.36 8.91
N VAL A 268 19.54 -7.92 8.62
CA VAL A 268 19.06 -9.16 9.26
C VAL A 268 20.04 -10.31 9.00
N LEU A 269 20.42 -10.54 7.74
CA LEU A 269 21.33 -11.63 7.39
C LEU A 269 22.72 -11.45 8.00
N GLN A 270 23.27 -10.23 8.00
CA GLN A 270 24.57 -9.92 8.60
C GLN A 270 24.54 -10.11 10.12
N THR A 271 23.40 -9.83 10.76
CA THR A 271 23.18 -10.13 12.19
C THR A 271 23.26 -11.63 12.45
N VAL A 272 22.58 -12.43 11.63
CA VAL A 272 22.59 -13.89 11.74
C VAL A 272 23.99 -14.48 11.46
N ASP A 273 24.64 -14.05 10.38
CA ASP A 273 25.99 -14.50 10.03
C ASP A 273 27.02 -14.15 11.11
N TYR A 274 26.89 -12.95 11.70
CA TYR A 274 27.70 -12.53 12.84
C TYR A 274 27.48 -13.41 14.07
N ALA A 275 26.21 -13.66 14.42
CA ALA A 275 25.85 -14.50 15.55
C ALA A 275 26.37 -15.93 15.39
N ALA A 276 26.19 -16.52 14.21
CA ALA A 276 26.62 -17.89 13.89
C ALA A 276 28.15 -18.05 13.78
N GLY A 277 28.93 -16.97 13.87
CA GLY A 277 30.38 -16.99 13.77
C GLY A 277 30.89 -17.30 12.36
N VAL A 278 30.11 -16.96 11.33
CA VAL A 278 30.50 -17.15 9.93
C VAL A 278 31.57 -16.11 9.59
N THR A 279 32.85 -16.48 9.74
CA THR A 279 33.96 -15.60 9.34
C THR A 279 33.91 -15.35 7.84
N SER A 280 33.92 -14.08 7.43
CA SER A 280 34.07 -13.69 6.02
C SER A 280 35.48 -14.08 5.52
N GLY A 281 35.70 -15.35 5.21
CA GLY A 281 36.90 -15.80 4.50
C GLY A 281 36.97 -15.13 3.13
N THR A 282 38.20 -14.93 2.63
CA THR A 282 38.50 -14.53 1.24
C THR A 282 38.15 -15.62 0.23
N THR A 283 36.95 -16.19 0.35
CA THR A 283 36.30 -16.82 -0.78
C THR A 283 35.94 -15.68 -1.71
N THR A 284 36.63 -15.61 -2.86
CA THR A 284 36.01 -15.11 -4.09
C THR A 284 34.53 -15.50 -4.06
N PRO A 285 33.62 -14.58 -4.38
CA PRO A 285 32.19 -14.86 -4.32
C PRO A 285 31.98 -16.26 -4.93
N PRO A 286 31.36 -17.22 -4.22
CA PRO A 286 30.95 -18.47 -4.87
C PRO A 286 30.20 -18.03 -6.14
N PRO A 287 30.51 -18.64 -7.29
CA PRO A 287 30.28 -18.06 -8.61
C PRO A 287 28.94 -17.41 -8.55
N VAL A 288 28.94 -16.08 -8.75
CA VAL A 288 27.72 -15.31 -8.96
C VAL A 288 26.85 -16.25 -9.78
N THR A 289 25.76 -16.78 -9.20
CA THR A 289 24.68 -17.35 -10.00
C THR A 289 24.54 -16.33 -11.10
N PRO A 290 24.88 -16.66 -12.36
CA PRO A 290 25.34 -15.69 -13.35
C PRO A 290 24.51 -14.43 -13.16
N PRO A 291 25.18 -13.29 -12.83
CA PRO A 291 24.59 -12.12 -12.16
C PRO A 291 23.13 -12.01 -12.55
N PRO A 292 22.11 -12.12 -11.66
CA PRO A 292 20.75 -12.58 -12.01
C PRO A 292 20.50 -12.44 -13.50
N ALA A 293 20.83 -13.51 -14.25
CA ALA A 293 21.27 -13.45 -15.66
C ALA A 293 21.10 -12.06 -16.27
N ALA A 294 22.14 -11.20 -16.16
CA ALA A 294 22.09 -9.74 -16.26
C ALA A 294 20.79 -9.31 -16.94
N SER A 295 19.77 -8.97 -16.15
CA SER A 295 18.36 -8.94 -16.57
C SER A 295 18.24 -8.69 -18.06
N ASN A 296 18.11 -9.76 -18.83
CA ASN A 296 18.02 -9.62 -20.27
C ASN A 296 16.58 -9.22 -20.51
N ILE A 297 16.36 -7.93 -20.64
CA ILE A 297 15.12 -7.39 -21.17
C ILE A 297 14.96 -8.01 -22.56
N ILE A 298 13.95 -8.85 -22.72
CA ILE A 298 13.62 -9.53 -23.97
C ILE A 298 12.72 -8.63 -24.81
N TYR A 299 11.83 -7.88 -24.16
CA TYR A 299 10.86 -7.02 -24.80
C TYR A 299 10.56 -5.80 -23.93
N VAL A 300 10.30 -4.66 -24.59
CA VAL A 300 9.83 -3.42 -23.99
C VAL A 300 8.68 -2.88 -24.84
N GLU A 301 7.59 -2.46 -24.20
CA GLU A 301 6.60 -1.53 -24.77
C GLU A 301 6.42 -0.37 -23.82
N ASP A 302 6.58 0.84 -24.34
CA ASP A 302 6.58 2.11 -23.61
C ASP A 302 5.57 3.11 -24.18
N PHE A 303 4.78 2.70 -25.19
CA PHE A 303 3.72 3.47 -25.86
C PHE A 303 4.12 4.85 -26.42
N ASN A 304 5.41 5.19 -26.40
CA ASN A 304 5.94 6.47 -26.86
C ASN A 304 5.76 6.66 -28.38
N THR A 305 5.55 5.57 -29.11
CA THR A 305 5.19 5.55 -30.53
C THR A 305 4.01 4.63 -30.75
N GLU A 306 3.21 4.85 -31.79
CA GLU A 306 2.13 3.91 -32.11
C GLU A 306 2.74 2.57 -32.54
N GLY A 307 2.21 1.48 -31.96
CA GLY A 307 2.66 0.11 -32.19
C GLY A 307 1.55 -0.82 -32.67
N GLU A 308 0.32 -0.32 -32.89
CA GLU A 308 -0.78 -1.16 -33.33
C GLU A 308 -0.52 -1.86 -34.67
N GLY A 309 -0.90 -3.13 -34.75
CA GLY A 309 -0.65 -4.02 -35.87
C GLY A 309 0.78 -4.59 -35.91
N THR A 310 1.76 -3.91 -35.31
CA THR A 310 3.19 -4.27 -35.39
C THR A 310 3.77 -4.80 -34.09
N ARG A 311 3.53 -4.14 -32.95
CA ARG A 311 3.99 -4.52 -31.61
C ARG A 311 2.86 -5.00 -30.70
N TYR A 312 1.65 -4.49 -30.91
CA TYR A 312 0.44 -4.93 -30.21
C TYR A 312 -0.79 -4.80 -31.13
N THR A 313 -1.91 -5.36 -30.70
CA THR A 313 -3.23 -5.19 -31.32
C THR A 313 -4.23 -4.85 -30.23
N VAL A 314 -5.23 -4.04 -30.55
CA VAL A 314 -6.20 -3.53 -29.58
C VAL A 314 -7.59 -3.93 -30.02
N GLU A 315 -8.38 -4.45 -29.10
CA GLU A 315 -9.80 -4.71 -29.32
C GLU A 315 -10.60 -3.67 -28.53
N GLY A 316 -11.52 -3.02 -29.23
CA GLY A 316 -12.35 -1.95 -28.66
C GLY A 316 -11.55 -0.67 -28.39
N ARG A 317 -10.53 -0.38 -29.20
CA ARG A 317 -9.90 0.95 -29.21
C ARG A 317 -10.95 2.01 -29.50
N GLY A 318 -10.96 3.08 -28.71
CA GLY A 318 -11.87 4.18 -28.96
C GLY A 318 -11.62 5.39 -28.10
N PHE A 319 -12.28 6.47 -28.50
CA PHE A 319 -12.33 7.74 -27.80
C PHE A 319 -13.68 8.36 -28.11
N VAL A 320 -14.49 8.58 -27.08
CA VAL A 320 -15.81 9.19 -27.17
C VAL A 320 -15.80 10.40 -26.25
N PRO A 321 -15.63 11.62 -26.79
CA PRO A 321 -15.86 12.81 -26.01
C PRO A 321 -17.37 12.88 -25.75
N LYS A 322 -17.81 13.04 -24.50
CA LYS A 322 -19.24 13.26 -24.21
C LYS A 322 -19.75 14.65 -24.66
N ASN A 323 -18.92 15.42 -25.36
CA ASN A 323 -19.21 16.76 -25.91
C ASN A 323 -20.06 16.76 -27.20
N GLY A 324 -21.29 16.29 -27.08
CA GLY A 324 -22.40 16.59 -28.01
C GLY A 324 -23.71 16.92 -27.28
N GLN A 325 -23.80 16.63 -25.98
CA GLN A 325 -24.87 17.10 -25.10
C GLN A 325 -24.35 18.27 -24.27
N ALA A 326 -25.20 19.26 -24.00
CA ALA A 326 -24.90 20.38 -23.11
C ALA A 326 -24.86 19.94 -21.63
N VAL A 327 -24.01 18.96 -21.29
CA VAL A 327 -23.78 18.52 -19.91
C VAL A 327 -22.43 19.10 -19.47
N PRO A 328 -22.32 19.77 -18.30
CA PRO A 328 -21.08 20.40 -17.88
C PRO A 328 -20.12 19.39 -17.26
N VAL A 329 -18.83 19.60 -17.54
CA VAL A 329 -17.69 18.86 -16.98
C VAL A 329 -17.81 18.70 -15.46
N PRO A 330 -17.80 17.47 -14.92
CA PRO A 330 -17.15 16.38 -15.58
C PRO A 330 -18.17 15.32 -15.99
N ALA A 331 -18.84 15.50 -17.12
CA ALA A 331 -19.41 14.36 -17.84
C ALA A 331 -18.31 13.36 -18.25
N GLY A 332 -17.04 13.79 -18.27
CA GLY A 332 -15.87 12.98 -18.54
C GLY A 332 -15.76 12.56 -20.02
N THR A 333 -14.78 11.71 -20.28
CA THR A 333 -14.49 11.20 -21.62
C THR A 333 -14.26 9.70 -21.53
N SER A 334 -14.88 8.95 -22.42
CA SER A 334 -14.74 7.49 -22.50
C SER A 334 -13.60 7.18 -23.47
N TYR A 335 -12.63 6.37 -23.07
CA TYR A 335 -11.48 6.05 -23.93
C TYR A 335 -10.81 4.73 -23.56
N TRP A 336 -10.23 4.08 -24.58
CA TRP A 336 -9.28 2.98 -24.46
C TRP A 336 -8.21 3.18 -25.53
N THR A 337 -7.19 3.97 -25.20
CA THR A 337 -6.16 4.41 -26.17
C THR A 337 -4.94 4.97 -25.44
N ARG A 338 -3.92 5.39 -26.20
CA ARG A 338 -2.75 6.09 -25.64
C ARG A 338 -3.13 7.49 -25.15
N ASN A 339 -2.54 7.93 -24.06
CA ASN A 339 -2.74 9.26 -23.48
C ASN A 339 -2.51 10.41 -24.49
N VAL A 340 -1.52 10.28 -25.39
CA VAL A 340 -1.23 11.28 -26.42
C VAL A 340 -2.38 11.46 -27.41
N ASP A 341 -3.15 10.40 -27.65
CA ASP A 341 -4.31 10.42 -28.54
C ASP A 341 -5.51 11.08 -27.83
N VAL A 342 -5.64 10.93 -26.52
CA VAL A 342 -6.59 11.66 -25.66
C VAL A 342 -6.28 13.16 -25.68
N VAL A 343 -5.00 13.52 -25.45
CA VAL A 343 -4.54 14.92 -25.45
C VAL A 343 -4.69 15.59 -26.82
N ALA A 344 -4.45 14.85 -27.91
CA ALA A 344 -4.66 15.35 -29.27
C ALA A 344 -6.13 15.73 -29.56
N LYS A 345 -7.07 15.26 -28.75
CA LYS A 345 -8.50 15.61 -28.81
C LYS A 345 -8.90 16.74 -27.86
N GLY A 346 -7.93 17.33 -27.15
CA GLY A 346 -8.15 18.43 -26.20
C GLY A 346 -8.54 17.99 -24.79
N GLU A 347 -8.48 16.68 -24.51
CA GLU A 347 -8.81 16.09 -23.22
C GLU A 347 -7.54 15.73 -22.43
N VAL A 348 -7.71 15.21 -21.21
CA VAL A 348 -6.64 14.77 -20.32
C VAL A 348 -6.93 13.39 -19.76
N VAL A 349 -5.90 12.65 -19.38
CA VAL A 349 -6.06 11.38 -18.66
C VAL A 349 -6.02 11.66 -17.16
N GLY A 350 -7.18 11.60 -16.53
CA GLY A 350 -7.37 11.93 -15.13
C GLY A 350 -8.67 12.71 -14.90
N VAL A 351 -8.87 13.14 -13.67
CA VAL A 351 -9.97 13.98 -13.20
C VAL A 351 -9.42 15.30 -12.63
N PRO A 352 -8.88 16.23 -13.45
CA PRO A 352 -8.31 17.49 -12.96
C PRO A 352 -9.39 18.54 -12.67
N PHE A 353 -10.31 18.22 -11.78
CA PHE A 353 -11.42 19.08 -11.42
C PHE A 353 -11.16 19.83 -10.10
N PRO A 354 -10.72 21.11 -10.15
CA PRO A 354 -10.61 21.92 -8.94
C PRO A 354 -11.99 22.36 -8.45
N ALA A 355 -12.15 22.45 -7.13
CA ALA A 355 -13.38 22.89 -6.49
C ALA A 355 -13.79 24.29 -6.98
N PRO A 356 -14.94 24.45 -7.68
CA PRO A 356 -15.35 25.76 -8.21
C PRO A 356 -15.60 26.83 -7.14
N ALA A 357 -15.99 26.41 -5.93
CA ALA A 357 -16.13 27.20 -4.72
C ALA A 357 -15.84 26.30 -3.49
N ARG A 358 -15.95 26.84 -2.27
CA ARG A 358 -15.74 26.02 -1.05
C ARG A 358 -16.70 24.83 -1.01
N ARG A 359 -16.20 23.71 -0.48
CA ARG A 359 -16.97 22.48 -0.25
C ARG A 359 -16.80 22.04 1.19
N ALA A 360 -17.83 21.42 1.74
CA ALA A 360 -17.71 20.66 2.97
C ALA A 360 -18.49 19.35 2.84
N THR A 361 -17.95 18.27 3.40
CA THR A 361 -18.66 17.00 3.58
C THR A 361 -18.72 16.70 5.07
N MET A 362 -19.90 16.41 5.59
CA MET A 362 -20.15 16.30 7.04
C MET A 362 -20.95 15.04 7.37
N LEU A 363 -20.64 14.43 8.52
CA LEU A 363 -21.46 13.41 9.16
C LEU A 363 -22.80 14.05 9.59
N PHE A 364 -23.84 13.80 8.83
CA PHE A 364 -25.22 14.25 9.09
C PHE A 364 -26.19 13.33 8.35
N ASN A 365 -27.50 13.45 8.59
CA ASN A 365 -28.49 12.72 7.81
C ASN A 365 -29.82 13.49 7.80
N HIS A 366 -30.54 13.39 6.70
CA HIS A 366 -31.84 14.02 6.50
C HIS A 366 -32.88 13.66 7.59
N GLY A 367 -32.83 12.45 8.14
CA GLY A 367 -33.74 11.92 9.16
C GLY A 367 -33.28 12.11 10.61
N LEU A 368 -32.17 12.81 10.85
CA LEU A 368 -31.68 13.07 12.22
C LEU A 368 -32.72 13.83 13.05
N ASP A 369 -32.99 13.37 14.28
CA ASP A 369 -33.89 14.03 15.23
C ASP A 369 -33.24 15.32 15.79
N PRO A 370 -33.78 16.52 15.47
CA PRO A 370 -33.22 17.79 15.92
C PRO A 370 -33.20 17.96 17.44
N ALA A 371 -34.04 17.21 18.19
CA ALA A 371 -34.02 17.21 19.64
C ALA A 371 -32.74 16.58 20.21
N SER A 372 -32.09 15.69 19.45
CA SER A 372 -30.83 15.07 19.84
C SER A 372 -29.61 15.97 19.63
N LEU A 373 -29.70 17.03 18.80
CA LEU A 373 -28.60 17.95 18.55
C LEU A 373 -28.22 18.76 19.79
N THR A 374 -26.96 18.67 20.20
CA THR A 374 -26.43 19.44 21.34
C THR A 374 -26.22 20.92 20.98
N ALA A 375 -25.94 21.76 21.98
CA ALA A 375 -25.57 23.15 21.74
C ALA A 375 -24.27 23.27 20.92
N ASP A 376 -23.29 22.39 21.15
CA ASP A 376 -22.02 22.43 20.42
C ASP A 376 -22.15 21.84 19.01
N GLY A 377 -23.01 20.83 18.81
CA GLY A 377 -23.35 20.33 17.48
C GLY A 377 -23.99 21.40 16.60
N LYS A 378 -24.91 22.19 17.17
CA LYS A 378 -25.53 23.35 16.50
C LYS A 378 -24.49 24.42 16.13
N LYS A 379 -23.57 24.74 17.05
CA LYS A 379 -22.48 25.68 16.77
C LYS A 379 -21.55 25.20 15.65
N LEU A 380 -21.22 23.90 15.60
CA LEU A 380 -20.37 23.34 14.55
C LEU A 380 -21.03 23.46 13.17
N LEU A 381 -22.33 23.17 13.09
CA LEU A 381 -23.12 23.33 11.88
C LEU A 381 -23.16 24.80 11.41
N ASP A 382 -23.47 25.73 12.32
CA ASP A 382 -23.49 27.17 12.04
C ASP A 382 -22.12 27.69 11.58
N ALA A 383 -21.04 27.24 12.25
CA ALA A 383 -19.67 27.61 11.88
C ALA A 383 -19.28 27.09 10.49
N THR A 384 -19.75 25.89 10.14
CA THR A 384 -19.52 25.27 8.82
C THR A 384 -20.22 26.08 7.72
N ILE A 385 -21.51 26.38 7.88
CA ILE A 385 -22.28 27.18 6.93
C ILE A 385 -21.67 28.59 6.80
N LYS A 386 -21.31 29.22 7.92
CA LYS A 386 -20.66 30.53 7.92
C LYS A 386 -19.33 30.52 7.16
N TRP A 387 -18.49 29.50 7.34
CA TRP A 387 -17.23 29.40 6.60
C TRP A 387 -17.46 29.17 5.11
N LEU A 388 -18.37 28.27 4.74
CA LEU A 388 -18.72 28.00 3.33
C LEU A 388 -19.16 29.28 2.61
N THR A 389 -19.96 30.09 3.28
CA THR A 389 -20.67 31.24 2.69
C THR A 389 -20.00 32.58 2.98
N GLU A 390 -18.85 32.59 3.68
CA GLU A 390 -18.19 33.81 4.15
C GLU A 390 -19.10 34.69 5.02
N GLY A 391 -20.06 34.08 5.71
CA GLY A 391 -21.05 34.75 6.54
C GLY A 391 -22.05 35.59 5.76
N LYS A 392 -22.23 35.34 4.45
CA LYS A 392 -23.22 36.03 3.62
C LYS A 392 -24.62 35.92 4.25
N GLN A 393 -25.33 37.05 4.28
CA GLN A 393 -26.69 37.16 4.83
C GLN A 393 -27.72 37.23 3.70
N LYS A 394 -28.99 36.90 3.99
CA LYS A 394 -30.10 36.94 3.01
C LYS A 394 -29.87 36.10 1.74
N MET A 395 -29.11 35.03 1.88
CA MET A 395 -28.84 34.04 0.84
C MET A 395 -30.11 33.39 0.28
N VAL A 396 -30.05 32.96 -0.98
CA VAL A 396 -30.90 31.91 -1.53
C VAL A 396 -30.20 30.56 -1.36
N VAL A 397 -30.72 29.70 -0.47
CA VAL A 397 -30.18 28.37 -0.18
C VAL A 397 -31.00 27.32 -0.89
N MET A 398 -30.35 26.48 -1.69
CA MET A 398 -31.00 25.36 -2.39
C MET A 398 -30.77 24.05 -1.63
N PHE A 399 -31.84 23.30 -1.35
CA PHE A 399 -31.79 21.93 -0.81
C PHE A 399 -31.98 20.90 -1.92
N SER A 400 -31.02 19.99 -2.07
CA SER A 400 -31.08 18.87 -3.01
C SER A 400 -30.97 17.56 -2.23
N ALA A 401 -31.98 16.69 -2.17
CA ALA A 401 -33.30 16.79 -2.77
C ALA A 401 -34.25 17.60 -1.86
N PRO A 402 -35.47 17.94 -2.33
CA PRO A 402 -36.47 18.60 -1.50
C PRO A 402 -36.72 17.85 -0.20
N ALA A 403 -36.92 18.56 0.91
CA ALA A 403 -37.15 17.93 2.21
C ALA A 403 -38.52 17.24 2.26
N GLY A 404 -38.52 15.93 2.50
CA GLY A 404 -39.74 15.14 2.71
C GLY A 404 -40.33 15.35 4.10
N ALA A 405 -41.54 14.82 4.32
CA ALA A 405 -42.21 14.87 5.63
C ALA A 405 -41.41 14.16 6.74
N ASP A 406 -40.65 13.13 6.38
CA ASP A 406 -39.84 12.32 7.30
C ASP A 406 -38.38 12.81 7.44
N SER A 407 -38.01 13.92 6.77
CA SER A 407 -36.66 14.50 6.78
C SER A 407 -36.49 15.54 7.91
N LEU A 408 -36.62 15.11 9.17
CA LEU A 408 -36.60 16.02 10.33
C LEU A 408 -35.33 16.87 10.45
N GLY A 409 -34.17 16.30 10.08
CA GLY A 409 -32.88 16.99 10.05
C GLY A 409 -32.85 18.10 9.00
N ASP A 410 -33.35 17.84 7.80
CA ASP A 410 -33.46 18.84 6.74
C ASP A 410 -34.45 19.95 7.13
N GLN A 411 -35.62 19.58 7.66
CA GLN A 411 -36.62 20.55 8.13
C GLN A 411 -36.06 21.46 9.23
N TYR A 412 -35.21 20.94 10.12
CA TYR A 412 -34.51 21.74 11.11
C TYR A 412 -33.55 22.76 10.46
N LEU A 413 -32.77 22.35 9.46
CA LEU A 413 -31.89 23.26 8.74
C LEU A 413 -32.67 24.34 7.98
N ILE A 414 -33.74 23.95 7.27
CA ILE A 414 -34.62 24.85 6.53
C ILE A 414 -35.23 25.90 7.46
N SER A 415 -35.79 25.47 8.59
CA SER A 415 -36.41 26.39 9.57
C SER A 415 -35.39 27.31 10.23
N THR A 416 -34.20 26.80 10.55
CA THR A 416 -33.10 27.59 11.12
C THR A 416 -32.62 28.67 10.15
N LEU A 417 -32.35 28.31 8.90
CA LEU A 417 -31.91 29.25 7.85
C LEU A 417 -33.00 30.29 7.54
N THR A 418 -34.26 29.87 7.46
CA THR A 418 -35.39 30.78 7.27
C THR A 418 -35.53 31.78 8.42
N ALA A 419 -35.38 31.32 9.66
CA ALA A 419 -35.41 32.18 10.85
C ALA A 419 -34.25 33.18 10.89
N GLN A 420 -33.10 32.83 10.29
CA GLN A 420 -31.96 33.74 10.08
C GLN A 420 -32.18 34.73 8.92
N GLY A 421 -33.32 34.67 8.22
CA GLY A 421 -33.68 35.60 7.14
C GLY A 421 -33.16 35.22 5.76
N HIS A 422 -32.77 33.96 5.57
CA HIS A 422 -32.46 33.39 4.26
C HIS A 422 -33.72 32.92 3.53
N THR A 423 -33.66 32.91 2.20
CA THR A 423 -34.68 32.27 1.36
C THR A 423 -34.23 30.84 1.10
N VAL A 424 -35.04 29.86 1.47
CA VAL A 424 -34.75 28.44 1.17
C VAL A 424 -35.65 27.99 0.03
N ILE A 425 -35.06 27.32 -0.97
CA ILE A 425 -35.77 26.75 -2.12
C ILE A 425 -35.44 25.27 -2.24
N ASP A 426 -36.39 24.51 -2.75
CA ASP A 426 -36.22 23.10 -3.07
C ASP A 426 -35.63 22.93 -4.48
N ASP A 427 -34.76 21.94 -4.63
CA ASP A 427 -34.26 21.47 -5.92
C ASP A 427 -35.30 20.57 -6.60
N ASP A 428 -36.52 21.08 -6.76
CA ASP A 428 -37.63 20.37 -7.41
C ASP A 428 -37.32 20.15 -8.90
N THR A 429 -37.12 18.89 -9.25
CA THR A 429 -36.80 18.42 -10.62
C THR A 429 -38.00 18.43 -11.56
N SER A 430 -39.18 18.92 -11.12
CA SER A 430 -40.39 19.04 -11.95
C SER A 430 -40.23 20.02 -13.14
N VAL A 431 -39.14 20.79 -13.16
CA VAL A 431 -38.69 21.62 -14.30
C VAL A 431 -37.31 21.17 -14.78
N THR A 432 -37.03 21.34 -16.09
CA THR A 432 -35.69 21.11 -16.62
C THR A 432 -34.70 22.08 -15.98
N LEU A 433 -33.87 21.58 -15.07
CA LEU A 433 -32.88 22.37 -14.37
C LEU A 433 -31.71 22.70 -15.31
N PRO A 434 -31.09 23.90 -15.16
CA PRO A 434 -29.91 24.23 -15.94
C PRO A 434 -28.78 23.26 -15.59
N ALA A 435 -28.06 22.83 -16.61
CA ALA A 435 -26.86 21.99 -16.53
C ALA A 435 -25.86 22.44 -15.45
N LYS A 436 -25.77 23.74 -15.15
CA LYS A 436 -24.86 24.32 -14.15
C LYS A 436 -25.60 25.29 -13.22
N ILE A 437 -25.27 25.23 -11.92
CA ILE A 437 -25.79 26.16 -10.92
C ILE A 437 -24.81 27.33 -10.73
N THR A 438 -25.31 28.55 -10.89
CA THR A 438 -24.56 29.80 -10.75
C THR A 438 -25.13 30.71 -9.67
N ALA A 439 -24.31 31.67 -9.24
CA ALA A 439 -24.65 32.66 -8.23
C ALA A 439 -25.81 33.61 -8.63
N ASP A 440 -26.31 33.54 -9.87
CA ASP A 440 -27.41 34.38 -10.34
C ASP A 440 -28.76 33.98 -9.73
N LYS A 441 -28.87 32.75 -9.20
CA LYS A 441 -30.13 32.19 -8.66
C LYS A 441 -29.99 31.53 -7.29
N VAL A 442 -28.82 30.98 -6.98
CA VAL A 442 -28.56 30.22 -5.75
C VAL A 442 -27.24 30.70 -5.18
N ASP A 443 -27.19 30.97 -3.88
CA ASP A 443 -25.99 31.43 -3.18
C ASP A 443 -25.25 30.30 -2.47
N PHE A 444 -25.97 29.26 -2.06
CA PHE A 444 -25.45 28.15 -1.26
C PHE A 444 -26.28 26.89 -1.51
N ILE A 445 -25.63 25.74 -1.56
CA ILE A 445 -26.28 24.45 -1.76
C ILE A 445 -26.07 23.56 -0.54
N ILE A 446 -27.14 22.92 -0.12
CA ILE A 446 -27.08 21.76 0.77
C ILE A 446 -27.49 20.54 -0.05
N ASN A 447 -26.55 19.63 -0.27
CA ASN A 447 -26.80 18.30 -0.83
C ASN A 447 -27.09 17.33 0.32
N SER A 448 -28.37 17.11 0.54
CA SER A 448 -28.95 16.19 1.51
C SER A 448 -28.77 14.73 1.12
N SER A 449 -28.90 13.83 2.09
CA SER A 449 -28.85 12.36 1.94
C SER A 449 -29.63 11.80 0.74
N THR A 450 -30.76 12.41 0.39
CA THR A 450 -31.64 11.99 -0.70
C THR A 450 -31.45 12.76 -2.00
N GLY A 451 -30.39 13.58 -2.08
CA GLY A 451 -30.03 14.39 -3.24
C GLY A 451 -29.86 13.61 -4.53
N GLY A 452 -29.88 14.34 -5.65
CA GLY A 452 -29.75 13.77 -6.98
C GLY A 452 -28.89 14.64 -7.89
N ASP A 453 -28.49 14.07 -9.04
CA ASP A 453 -27.68 14.73 -10.08
C ASP A 453 -26.31 15.27 -9.58
N PRO A 454 -25.41 14.38 -9.13
CA PRO A 454 -24.13 14.75 -8.56
C PRO A 454 -23.22 15.52 -9.53
N ILE A 455 -23.31 15.26 -10.83
CA ILE A 455 -22.50 15.96 -11.84
C ILE A 455 -22.85 17.46 -11.87
N ARG A 456 -24.13 17.83 -11.82
CA ARG A 456 -24.57 19.23 -11.75
C ARG A 456 -24.11 19.90 -10.47
N LEU A 457 -24.14 19.19 -9.34
CA LEU A 457 -23.75 19.70 -8.04
C LEU A 457 -22.23 19.88 -7.91
N ALA A 458 -21.42 18.95 -8.43
CA ALA A 458 -19.97 19.08 -8.53
C ALA A 458 -19.57 20.38 -9.25
N ASN A 459 -20.30 20.68 -10.33
CA ASN A 459 -20.16 21.85 -11.19
C ASN A 459 -20.60 23.19 -10.60
N ALA A 460 -21.35 23.17 -9.50
CA ALA A 460 -21.95 24.37 -8.96
C ALA A 460 -20.87 25.41 -8.63
N THR A 461 -21.00 26.63 -9.15
CA THR A 461 -20.02 27.69 -8.89
C THR A 461 -20.22 28.40 -7.55
N VAL A 462 -21.10 27.87 -6.72
CA VAL A 462 -21.42 28.35 -5.38
C VAL A 462 -20.96 27.36 -4.32
N PRO A 463 -20.80 27.77 -3.05
CA PRO A 463 -20.45 26.87 -1.96
C PRO A 463 -21.47 25.73 -1.80
N LEU A 464 -20.97 24.57 -1.37
CA LEU A 464 -21.78 23.36 -1.20
C LEU A 464 -21.43 22.63 0.09
N LEU A 465 -22.45 22.31 0.89
CA LEU A 465 -22.38 21.36 2.00
C LEU A 465 -23.00 20.05 1.56
N CYS A 466 -22.28 18.94 1.71
CA CYS A 466 -22.73 17.60 1.37
C CYS A 466 -22.84 16.73 2.63
N PHE A 467 -23.93 16.01 2.75
CA PHE A 467 -24.02 14.83 3.60
C PHE A 467 -24.63 13.63 2.85
N ALA A 468 -24.74 13.69 1.52
CA ALA A 468 -25.09 12.54 0.67
C ALA A 468 -23.88 11.61 0.48
N SER A 469 -23.74 10.59 1.33
CA SER A 469 -22.57 9.71 1.31
C SER A 469 -22.44 8.87 0.04
N ASP A 470 -23.56 8.46 -0.56
CA ASP A 470 -23.58 7.75 -1.84
C ASP A 470 -23.10 8.60 -3.02
N LEU A 471 -23.28 9.92 -2.95
CA LEU A 471 -23.01 10.85 -4.05
C LEU A 471 -21.70 11.62 -3.88
N ALA A 472 -21.04 11.50 -2.72
CA ALA A 472 -19.79 12.20 -2.45
C ALA A 472 -18.69 11.81 -3.46
N GLY A 473 -18.65 10.54 -3.87
CA GLY A 473 -17.73 9.99 -4.88
C GLY A 473 -17.98 10.57 -6.26
N ASP A 474 -19.24 10.58 -6.69
CA ASP A 474 -19.68 11.16 -7.96
C ASP A 474 -19.41 12.67 -8.06
N MET A 475 -19.48 13.36 -6.91
CA MET A 475 -19.12 14.78 -6.81
C MET A 475 -17.63 15.03 -6.54
N LEU A 476 -16.83 13.97 -6.41
CA LEU A 476 -15.39 14.00 -6.17
C LEU A 476 -14.99 14.62 -4.81
N LEU A 477 -15.91 14.73 -3.87
CA LEU A 477 -15.70 15.40 -2.58
C LEU A 477 -15.03 14.49 -1.55
N ALA A 478 -15.37 13.21 -1.57
CA ALA A 478 -14.81 12.12 -0.80
C ALA A 478 -15.17 10.81 -1.52
N THR A 479 -14.53 9.67 -1.20
CA THR A 479 -15.04 8.38 -1.70
C THR A 479 -16.44 8.11 -1.13
N ARG A 480 -17.14 7.13 -1.68
CA ARG A 480 -18.43 6.70 -1.14
C ARG A 480 -18.34 6.35 0.36
N GLY A 481 -19.31 6.80 1.15
CA GLY A 481 -19.46 6.46 2.56
C GLY A 481 -20.59 5.47 2.83
N LEU A 482 -20.82 5.14 4.09
CA LEU A 482 -22.02 4.41 4.56
C LEU A 482 -23.20 5.37 4.67
N ASN A 483 -24.40 4.93 4.29
CA ASN A 483 -25.65 5.70 4.36
C ASN A 483 -26.57 5.16 5.45
N ASP A 484 -27.45 6.01 5.98
CA ASP A 484 -28.52 5.67 6.93
C ASP A 484 -28.08 4.77 8.10
N THR A 485 -26.81 4.88 8.51
CA THR A 485 -26.23 4.02 9.53
C THR A 485 -26.55 4.61 10.90
N THR A 486 -27.25 3.85 11.75
CA THR A 486 -27.66 4.34 13.08
C THR A 486 -26.60 4.06 14.13
N PHE A 487 -25.99 5.11 14.69
CA PHE A 487 -25.02 5.00 15.77
C PHE A 487 -24.89 6.30 16.56
N ASP A 488 -24.20 6.26 17.70
CA ASP A 488 -23.77 7.45 18.44
C ASP A 488 -22.28 7.72 18.12
N PRO A 489 -21.91 8.86 17.51
CA PRO A 489 -20.52 9.18 17.20
C PRO A 489 -19.68 9.43 18.47
N GLY A 490 -20.32 9.53 19.63
CA GLY A 490 -19.67 9.76 20.91
C GLY A 490 -18.96 11.11 20.92
N ASP A 491 -17.69 11.10 21.29
CA ASP A 491 -16.86 12.30 21.31
C ASP A 491 -16.38 12.64 19.90
N VAL A 492 -16.73 13.84 19.43
CA VAL A 492 -16.24 14.40 18.18
C VAL A 492 -15.07 15.32 18.50
N LYS A 493 -13.88 14.94 18.01
CA LYS A 493 -12.64 15.67 18.23
C LYS A 493 -12.40 16.68 17.12
N ILE A 494 -12.13 17.93 17.49
CA ILE A 494 -11.69 18.98 16.57
C ILE A 494 -10.22 18.73 16.21
N ALA A 495 -9.98 18.23 15.01
CA ALA A 495 -8.65 17.85 14.52
C ALA A 495 -7.86 19.06 14.00
N ALA A 496 -8.52 20.02 13.35
CA ALA A 496 -7.90 21.23 12.81
C ALA A 496 -8.28 22.46 13.64
N THR A 497 -7.67 22.61 14.82
CA THR A 497 -8.02 23.66 15.81
C THR A 497 -7.80 25.10 15.32
N THR A 498 -6.95 25.30 14.31
CA THR A 498 -6.70 26.62 13.69
C THR A 498 -7.63 26.93 12.52
N HIS A 499 -8.46 25.97 12.08
CA HIS A 499 -9.39 26.19 10.98
C HIS A 499 -10.51 27.15 11.40
N PRO A 500 -11.00 28.07 10.55
CA PRO A 500 -12.04 29.03 10.94
C PRO A 500 -13.33 28.39 11.49
N ILE A 501 -13.70 27.19 11.03
CA ILE A 501 -14.84 26.43 11.55
C ILE A 501 -14.66 26.04 13.03
N ALA A 502 -13.41 25.79 13.47
CA ALA A 502 -13.11 25.41 14.84
C ALA A 502 -13.19 26.59 15.84
N ALA A 503 -13.29 27.82 15.36
CA ALA A 503 -13.24 29.00 16.21
C ALA A 503 -14.39 29.03 17.22
N GLY A 504 -14.06 29.02 18.51
CA GLY A 504 -15.03 29.07 19.61
C GLY A 504 -15.66 27.72 19.97
N LEU A 505 -15.24 26.63 19.34
CA LEU A 505 -15.59 25.27 19.75
C LEU A 505 -14.54 24.72 20.74
N PRO A 506 -14.94 23.89 21.72
CA PRO A 506 -13.97 23.15 22.54
C PRO A 506 -13.26 22.08 21.69
N ALA A 507 -12.11 21.60 22.19
CA ALA A 507 -11.30 20.59 21.48
C ALA A 507 -12.05 19.26 21.23
N THR A 508 -13.03 18.95 22.08
CA THR A 508 -13.93 17.81 21.95
C THR A 508 -15.35 18.29 22.20
N ILE A 509 -16.28 17.89 21.33
CA ILE A 509 -17.71 18.16 21.47
C ILE A 509 -18.51 16.86 21.47
N LYS A 510 -19.73 16.90 22.00
CA LYS A 510 -20.78 15.94 21.66
C LYS A 510 -21.64 16.53 20.55
N PHE A 511 -21.83 15.83 19.45
CA PHE A 511 -22.69 16.32 18.35
C PHE A 511 -24.18 16.05 18.61
N VAL A 512 -24.48 14.82 19.07
CA VAL A 512 -25.81 14.36 19.48
C VAL A 512 -25.76 13.74 20.87
N ASN A 513 -26.92 13.61 21.52
CA ASN A 513 -27.07 13.02 22.87
C ASN A 513 -27.54 11.56 22.86
N ALA A 514 -27.84 11.00 21.69
CA ALA A 514 -28.31 9.64 21.50
C ALA A 514 -27.91 9.15 20.10
N ALA A 515 -27.99 7.84 19.88
CA ALA A 515 -27.79 7.27 18.55
C ALA A 515 -28.77 7.86 17.53
N GLN A 516 -28.29 8.19 16.34
CA GLN A 516 -29.04 8.81 15.25
C GLN A 516 -28.65 8.15 13.92
N PRO A 517 -29.50 8.21 12.88
CA PRO A 517 -29.07 7.86 11.54
C PRO A 517 -28.01 8.86 11.06
N PHE A 518 -26.99 8.36 10.36
CA PHE A 518 -25.92 9.16 9.79
C PHE A 518 -25.49 8.64 8.42
N ASP A 519 -25.20 9.60 7.55
CA ASP A 519 -24.44 9.38 6.33
C ASP A 519 -22.99 9.77 6.60
N THR A 520 -22.09 8.80 6.48
CA THR A 520 -20.68 8.91 6.86
C THR A 520 -19.80 9.49 5.77
N VAL A 521 -18.83 10.32 6.12
CA VAL A 521 -17.85 10.81 5.13
C VAL A 521 -16.93 9.65 4.72
N GLY A 522 -16.76 9.44 3.41
CA GLY A 522 -15.82 8.45 2.90
C GLY A 522 -14.37 8.74 3.26
N LEU A 523 -13.52 7.71 3.14
CA LEU A 523 -12.15 7.74 3.65
C LEU A 523 -11.13 8.28 2.66
N GLY A 524 -11.39 8.19 1.34
CA GLY A 524 -10.57 8.85 0.35
C GLY A 524 -10.95 10.32 0.25
N LEU A 525 -10.01 11.22 0.51
CA LEU A 525 -10.25 12.66 0.55
C LEU A 525 -9.36 13.39 -0.47
N PRO A 526 -9.81 14.54 -1.02
CA PRO A 526 -8.97 15.40 -1.83
C PRO A 526 -7.69 15.79 -1.07
N ALA A 527 -6.52 15.65 -1.68
CA ALA A 527 -5.22 15.82 -1.00
C ALA A 527 -5.02 17.22 -0.36
N GLY A 528 -5.70 18.25 -0.86
CA GLY A 528 -5.66 19.61 -0.31
C GLY A 528 -6.82 19.96 0.64
N SER A 529 -7.68 19.00 0.98
CA SER A 529 -8.77 19.19 1.93
C SER A 529 -8.28 19.11 3.37
N VAL A 530 -9.04 19.68 4.30
CA VAL A 530 -8.75 19.70 5.74
C VAL A 530 -9.81 18.89 6.46
N THR A 531 -9.41 17.83 7.17
CA THR A 531 -10.30 17.17 8.14
C THR A 531 -10.40 18.05 9.38
N VAL A 532 -11.53 18.73 9.54
CA VAL A 532 -11.77 19.68 10.63
C VAL A 532 -12.13 18.97 11.92
N ALA A 533 -12.92 17.91 11.83
CA ALA A 533 -13.35 17.11 12.96
C ALA A 533 -13.32 15.61 12.64
N THR A 534 -13.16 14.79 13.67
CA THR A 534 -13.09 13.31 13.60
C THR A 534 -13.92 12.67 14.71
N TYR A 535 -14.30 11.41 14.53
CA TYR A 535 -14.99 10.59 15.52
C TYR A 535 -14.47 9.15 15.50
N GLN A 536 -14.75 8.38 16.55
CA GLN A 536 -14.48 6.94 16.57
C GLN A 536 -15.71 6.18 16.05
N PHE A 537 -15.51 5.34 15.04
CA PHE A 537 -16.55 4.49 14.47
C PHE A 537 -16.23 3.03 14.76
N THR A 538 -17.20 2.28 15.27
CA THR A 538 -17.08 0.83 15.42
C THR A 538 -17.88 0.18 14.30
N ASP A 539 -17.23 -0.62 13.46
CA ASP A 539 -17.91 -1.35 12.39
C ASP A 539 -18.61 -2.62 12.90
N ASP A 540 -19.32 -3.33 12.00
CA ASP A 540 -20.06 -4.55 12.33
C ASP A 540 -19.15 -5.70 12.83
N ALA A 541 -17.85 -5.63 12.55
CA ALA A 541 -16.85 -6.57 13.05
C ALA A 541 -16.29 -6.19 14.43
N GLY A 542 -16.75 -5.07 15.01
CA GLY A 542 -16.29 -4.54 16.29
C GLY A 542 -14.97 -3.77 16.19
N VAL A 543 -14.48 -3.48 14.98
CA VAL A 543 -13.24 -2.74 14.76
C VAL A 543 -13.49 -1.26 14.94
N VAL A 544 -12.76 -0.64 15.86
CA VAL A 544 -12.79 0.80 16.10
C VAL A 544 -11.82 1.51 15.16
N SER A 545 -12.29 2.51 14.43
CA SER A 545 -11.49 3.34 13.52
C SER A 545 -11.78 4.82 13.69
N THR A 546 -10.76 5.66 13.54
CA THR A 546 -10.94 7.12 13.49
C THR A 546 -11.41 7.52 12.09
N ARG A 547 -12.57 8.18 12.01
CA ARG A 547 -13.17 8.60 10.75
C ARG A 547 -13.35 10.12 10.66
N PRO A 548 -13.32 10.70 9.45
CA PRO A 548 -13.65 12.10 9.25
C PRO A 548 -15.11 12.37 9.63
N PHE A 549 -15.32 13.34 10.52
CA PHE A 549 -16.65 13.86 10.84
C PHE A 549 -17.00 15.04 9.92
N LEU A 550 -16.03 15.92 9.66
CA LEU A 550 -16.21 17.10 8.81
C LEU A 550 -14.93 17.35 8.02
N VAL A 551 -15.06 17.43 6.69
CA VAL A 551 -13.99 17.74 5.76
C VAL A 551 -14.30 19.06 5.07
N ALA A 552 -13.34 19.98 5.04
CA ALA A 552 -13.43 21.29 4.41
C ALA A 552 -12.45 21.38 3.23
N THR A 553 -12.94 21.85 2.09
CA THR A 553 -12.15 21.99 0.86
C THR A 553 -12.28 23.41 0.34
N GLU A 554 -11.15 24.13 0.26
CA GLU A 554 -11.09 25.50 -0.26
C GLU A 554 -11.35 25.56 -1.77
N LYS A 555 -11.79 26.73 -2.25
CA LYS A 555 -11.93 26.99 -3.68
C LYS A 555 -10.59 26.78 -4.40
N GLY A 556 -10.62 26.10 -5.54
CA GLY A 556 -9.44 25.84 -6.37
C GLY A 556 -8.63 24.62 -5.94
N VAL A 557 -8.92 24.00 -4.79
CA VAL A 557 -8.32 22.72 -4.41
C VAL A 557 -8.79 21.64 -5.37
N GLN A 558 -7.86 20.85 -5.89
CA GLN A 558 -8.13 19.69 -6.72
C GLN A 558 -9.02 18.69 -5.96
N LEU A 559 -10.18 18.36 -6.52
CA LEU A 559 -11.08 17.32 -6.01
C LEU A 559 -10.53 15.91 -6.33
N LEU A 560 -11.19 14.85 -5.88
CA LEU A 560 -10.72 13.48 -6.08
C LEU A 560 -10.48 13.12 -7.56
N GLY A 561 -9.62 12.12 -7.76
CA GLY A 561 -9.26 11.56 -9.07
C GLY A 561 -7.97 12.13 -9.67
N GLY A 562 -7.74 13.46 -9.65
CA GLY A 562 -6.45 14.06 -10.02
C GLY A 562 -5.90 13.68 -11.41
N LEU A 563 -4.66 14.04 -11.72
CA LEU A 563 -4.00 13.61 -12.96
C LEU A 563 -3.22 12.32 -12.75
N ILE A 564 -3.25 11.42 -13.74
CA ILE A 564 -2.35 10.26 -13.76
C ILE A 564 -0.91 10.75 -13.96
N SER A 565 0.01 10.24 -13.16
CA SER A 565 1.43 10.60 -13.17
C SER A 565 2.32 9.40 -12.85
N GLY A 566 3.64 9.54 -12.99
CA GLY A 566 4.58 8.45 -12.72
C GLY A 566 4.84 7.51 -13.92
N MET A 567 4.27 7.80 -15.08
CA MET A 567 4.54 7.06 -16.33
C MET A 567 5.84 7.54 -17.01
N GLU A 568 6.44 6.70 -17.85
CA GLU A 568 7.71 6.99 -18.51
C GLU A 568 7.50 7.59 -19.91
N GLY A 569 8.28 8.62 -20.24
CA GLY A 569 8.20 9.26 -21.56
C GLY A 569 6.88 10.01 -21.79
N THR A 570 6.49 10.15 -23.04
CA THR A 570 5.33 10.95 -23.47
C THR A 570 4.06 10.12 -23.65
N GLY A 571 4.21 8.82 -23.89
CA GLY A 571 3.13 7.89 -24.19
C GLY A 571 2.89 6.89 -23.07
N TYR A 572 1.64 6.61 -22.74
CA TYR A 572 1.21 5.46 -21.93
C TYR A 572 -0.22 5.07 -22.32
N TRP A 573 -0.65 3.86 -21.97
CA TRP A 573 -2.00 3.39 -22.26
C TRP A 573 -2.97 3.71 -21.13
N ALA A 574 -4.21 4.09 -21.46
CA ALA A 574 -5.21 4.37 -20.45
C ALA A 574 -6.64 4.00 -20.89
N GLY A 575 -7.50 3.75 -19.90
CA GLY A 575 -8.89 3.36 -20.03
C GLY A 575 -9.81 4.10 -19.08
N ALA A 576 -11.00 4.50 -19.53
CA ALA A 576 -12.07 5.09 -18.71
C ALA A 576 -13.46 4.87 -19.37
N ASP A 577 -14.51 4.70 -18.56
CA ASP A 577 -15.90 4.48 -19.01
C ASP A 577 -16.00 3.42 -20.12
N LEU A 578 -15.36 2.26 -19.88
CA LEU A 578 -15.15 1.23 -20.90
C LEU A 578 -16.42 0.45 -21.28
N ASN A 579 -17.49 0.58 -20.50
CA ASN A 579 -18.84 0.10 -20.84
C ASN A 579 -19.53 0.95 -21.93
N GLU A 580 -18.95 2.09 -22.35
CA GLU A 580 -19.52 2.95 -23.40
C GLU A 580 -19.53 2.21 -24.76
N PRO A 581 -20.72 1.90 -25.32
CA PRO A 581 -20.85 1.12 -26.54
C PRO A 581 -20.26 1.81 -27.78
N ASN A 582 -20.13 3.14 -27.76
CA ASN A 582 -19.53 3.91 -28.86
C ASN A 582 -18.00 3.94 -28.82
N ILE A 583 -17.36 3.38 -27.79
CA ILE A 583 -15.92 3.10 -27.84
C ILE A 583 -15.73 1.98 -28.87
N SER A 584 -15.30 2.37 -30.07
CA SER A 584 -15.07 1.59 -31.31
C SER A 584 -16.25 1.55 -32.30
N ASN A 585 -15.96 1.68 -33.60
CA ASN A 585 -16.97 1.72 -34.68
C ASN A 585 -17.55 0.33 -35.07
N SER A 586 -17.39 -0.75 -34.27
CA SER A 586 -18.11 -2.03 -34.48
C SER A 586 -17.82 -3.14 -33.44
N THR A 587 -18.78 -4.09 -33.36
CA THR A 587 -18.77 -5.49 -32.84
C THR A 587 -18.87 -5.80 -31.34
N PHE A 588 -18.76 -4.83 -30.44
CA PHE A 588 -19.07 -5.08 -29.03
C PHE A 588 -20.59 -5.05 -28.84
N GLY A 589 -21.19 -6.20 -28.49
CA GLY A 589 -22.64 -6.40 -28.51
C GLY A 589 -23.36 -6.00 -27.22
N THR A 590 -22.62 -5.84 -26.12
CA THR A 590 -23.15 -5.54 -24.79
C THR A 590 -22.19 -4.67 -23.95
N ILE A 591 -22.73 -3.97 -22.95
CA ILE A 591 -22.01 -3.11 -21.99
C ILE A 591 -20.96 -3.84 -21.11
N ASN A 592 -20.88 -5.17 -21.17
CA ASN A 592 -20.09 -6.01 -20.24
C ASN A 592 -18.85 -6.66 -20.88
N GLU A 593 -18.56 -6.38 -22.15
CA GLU A 593 -17.40 -6.97 -22.82
C GLU A 593 -16.13 -6.12 -22.57
N PRO A 594 -15.05 -6.68 -21.98
CA PRO A 594 -13.87 -5.91 -21.63
C PRO A 594 -13.09 -5.46 -22.88
N ARG A 595 -12.43 -4.31 -22.76
CA ARG A 595 -11.50 -3.80 -23.76
C ARG A 595 -10.14 -4.46 -23.58
N SER A 596 -9.42 -4.72 -24.67
CA SER A 596 -8.17 -5.47 -24.60
C SER A 596 -7.03 -4.83 -25.39
N LEU A 597 -5.81 -5.00 -24.88
CA LEU A 597 -4.56 -4.76 -25.60
C LEU A 597 -3.72 -6.03 -25.52
N THR A 598 -3.39 -6.59 -26.68
CA THR A 598 -2.62 -7.84 -26.79
C THR A 598 -1.30 -7.57 -27.48
N LEU A 599 -0.18 -7.84 -26.81
CA LEU A 599 1.16 -7.76 -27.43
C LEU A 599 1.32 -8.82 -28.52
N LYS A 600 2.15 -8.56 -29.53
CA LYS A 600 2.55 -9.62 -30.46
C LYS A 600 3.33 -10.72 -29.73
N PRO A 601 3.30 -11.97 -30.22
CA PRO A 601 4.04 -13.07 -29.60
C PRO A 601 5.53 -12.74 -29.47
N VAL A 602 6.05 -12.92 -28.26
CA VAL A 602 7.47 -12.72 -27.92
C VAL A 602 8.13 -14.09 -27.84
N ASN A 603 9.14 -14.32 -28.66
CA ASN A 603 9.90 -15.57 -28.61
C ASN A 603 10.77 -15.60 -27.34
N VAL A 604 10.39 -16.45 -26.40
CA VAL A 604 11.08 -16.67 -25.13
C VAL A 604 11.60 -18.11 -25.02
N THR A 605 11.70 -18.82 -26.14
CA THR A 605 12.14 -20.22 -26.18
C THR A 605 13.51 -20.40 -25.49
N GLY A 606 13.56 -21.34 -24.55
CA GLY A 606 14.79 -21.65 -23.80
C GLY A 606 15.15 -20.66 -22.70
N LYS A 607 14.30 -19.65 -22.45
CA LYS A 607 14.43 -18.74 -21.29
C LYS A 607 13.77 -19.37 -20.08
N THR A 608 14.32 -19.09 -18.89
CA THR A 608 13.80 -19.56 -17.59
C THR A 608 13.72 -18.36 -16.64
N ASN A 609 12.93 -18.49 -15.56
CA ASN A 609 12.69 -17.40 -14.60
C ASN A 609 12.17 -16.12 -15.32
N LEU A 610 11.18 -16.32 -16.19
CA LEU A 610 10.56 -15.24 -16.94
C LEU A 610 9.67 -14.41 -16.01
N LYS A 611 9.74 -13.09 -16.17
CA LYS A 611 8.93 -12.14 -15.43
C LYS A 611 8.34 -11.10 -16.35
N LEU A 612 7.18 -10.58 -15.96
CA LEU A 612 6.50 -9.44 -16.56
C LEU A 612 6.53 -8.29 -15.55
N THR A 613 7.11 -7.15 -15.92
CA THR A 613 7.04 -5.91 -15.13
C THR A 613 6.27 -4.84 -15.90
N LEU A 614 5.43 -4.08 -15.21
CA LEU A 614 4.73 -2.92 -15.76
C LEU A 614 4.53 -1.84 -14.70
N ALA A 615 4.45 -0.58 -15.12
CA ALA A 615 3.90 0.50 -14.31
C ALA A 615 2.37 0.50 -14.43
N LEU A 616 1.66 0.63 -13.30
CA LEU A 616 0.20 0.66 -13.24
C LEU A 616 -0.27 1.77 -12.30
N ALA A 617 -1.27 2.52 -12.74
CA ALA A 617 -1.95 3.58 -12.00
C ALA A 617 -3.46 3.43 -12.13
N GLY A 618 -4.20 4.01 -11.19
CA GLY A 618 -5.65 4.11 -11.28
C GLY A 618 -6.20 5.26 -10.43
N THR A 619 -7.38 5.76 -10.76
CA THR A 619 -8.07 6.72 -9.89
C THR A 619 -8.59 6.07 -8.62
N GLU A 620 -8.76 6.87 -7.57
CA GLU A 620 -9.26 6.40 -6.26
C GLU A 620 -10.58 7.12 -5.97
N VAL A 621 -11.58 6.83 -6.79
CA VAL A 621 -12.85 7.59 -6.83
C VAL A 621 -14.04 6.68 -6.60
N ASP A 622 -14.43 5.87 -7.59
CA ASP A 622 -15.65 5.05 -7.52
C ASP A 622 -15.54 3.67 -8.17
N PHE A 623 -14.37 3.02 -8.16
CA PHE A 623 -14.27 1.63 -8.64
C PHE A 623 -15.21 0.70 -7.85
N ASP A 624 -16.10 0.00 -8.53
CA ASP A 624 -17.09 -0.89 -7.94
C ASP A 624 -16.59 -2.32 -7.73
N LEU A 625 -17.15 -2.97 -6.71
CA LEU A 625 -16.90 -4.38 -6.46
C LEU A 625 -17.74 -5.22 -7.41
N GLY A 626 -17.10 -5.97 -8.31
CA GLY A 626 -17.82 -6.89 -9.18
C GLY A 626 -17.06 -7.24 -10.44
N ALA A 627 -17.77 -7.88 -11.38
CA ALA A 627 -17.22 -8.19 -12.70
C ALA A 627 -17.12 -6.94 -13.61
N ASP A 628 -17.73 -5.84 -13.20
CA ASP A 628 -17.91 -4.66 -14.03
C ASP A 628 -16.66 -3.77 -14.06
N ASP A 629 -15.96 -3.61 -12.93
CA ASP A 629 -14.77 -2.77 -12.86
C ASP A 629 -13.51 -3.56 -12.52
N PHE A 630 -12.59 -3.68 -13.49
CA PHE A 630 -11.34 -4.40 -13.28
C PHE A 630 -10.23 -4.03 -14.26
N PHE A 631 -9.03 -4.44 -13.90
CA PHE A 631 -7.87 -4.54 -14.78
C PHE A 631 -7.21 -5.91 -14.61
N SER A 632 -7.02 -6.64 -15.70
CA SER A 632 -6.49 -8.01 -15.70
C SER A 632 -5.24 -8.11 -16.57
N ILE A 633 -4.26 -8.85 -16.07
CA ILE A 633 -3.01 -9.18 -16.74
C ILE A 633 -3.04 -10.67 -17.05
N LYS A 634 -3.01 -11.02 -18.32
CA LYS A 634 -3.11 -12.39 -18.80
C LYS A 634 -1.93 -12.76 -19.69
N VAL A 635 -1.55 -14.03 -19.68
CA VAL A 635 -0.51 -14.57 -20.55
C VAL A 635 -0.93 -15.87 -21.22
N ASP A 636 -0.58 -16.01 -22.49
CA ASP A 636 -0.58 -17.28 -23.21
C ASP A 636 0.87 -17.66 -23.48
N LEU A 637 1.28 -18.82 -22.98
CA LEU A 637 2.68 -19.26 -22.97
C LEU A 637 3.16 -19.72 -24.35
N LYS A 638 2.25 -20.09 -25.25
CA LYS A 638 2.54 -20.81 -26.49
C LYS A 638 1.85 -20.22 -27.73
N ASN A 639 1.12 -19.11 -27.58
CA ASN A 639 0.33 -18.49 -28.64
C ASN A 639 -0.72 -19.46 -29.21
N THR A 640 -1.43 -20.17 -28.32
CA THR A 640 -2.54 -21.07 -28.65
C THR A 640 -3.90 -20.38 -28.63
N GLY A 641 -3.99 -19.19 -28.04
CA GLY A 641 -5.22 -18.50 -27.67
C GLY A 641 -5.72 -18.82 -26.25
N GLU A 642 -5.01 -19.66 -25.49
CA GLU A 642 -5.37 -20.04 -24.12
C GLU A 642 -4.63 -19.17 -23.10
N PHE A 643 -5.37 -18.30 -22.42
CA PHE A 643 -4.81 -17.32 -21.49
C PHE A 643 -4.91 -17.74 -20.02
N ILE A 644 -3.81 -17.57 -19.30
CA ILE A 644 -3.70 -17.68 -17.85
C ILE A 644 -3.75 -16.26 -17.26
N GLU A 645 -4.66 -16.01 -16.32
CA GLU A 645 -4.66 -14.77 -15.54
C GLU A 645 -3.51 -14.79 -14.53
N LEU A 646 -2.56 -13.86 -14.69
CA LEU A 646 -1.43 -13.64 -13.78
C LEU A 646 -1.85 -12.77 -12.59
N ALA A 647 -2.63 -11.72 -12.86
CA ALA A 647 -3.10 -10.79 -11.86
C ALA A 647 -4.43 -10.19 -12.27
N ARG A 648 -5.25 -9.85 -11.28
CA ARG A 648 -6.50 -9.10 -11.46
C ARG A 648 -6.63 -8.06 -10.37
N TYR A 649 -6.91 -6.84 -10.79
CA TYR A 649 -7.17 -5.69 -9.96
C TYR A 649 -8.66 -5.36 -10.01
N GLY A 650 -9.23 -5.02 -8.85
CA GLY A 650 -10.60 -4.55 -8.71
C GLY A 650 -10.78 -3.89 -7.34
N ALA A 651 -11.97 -3.38 -7.05
CA ALA A 651 -12.30 -2.88 -5.73
C ALA A 651 -12.16 -4.00 -4.66
N PRO A 652 -11.54 -3.73 -3.49
CA PRO A 652 -11.40 -4.73 -2.43
C PRO A 652 -12.74 -5.08 -1.79
N THR A 653 -13.61 -4.09 -1.62
CA THR A 653 -14.93 -4.19 -0.99
C THR A 653 -15.90 -3.25 -1.68
N ALA A 654 -17.21 -3.36 -1.37
CA ALA A 654 -18.21 -2.45 -1.91
C ALA A 654 -17.98 -0.98 -1.50
N ASN A 655 -17.29 -0.75 -0.38
CA ASN A 655 -17.06 0.58 0.20
C ASN A 655 -15.68 1.16 -0.12
N GLU A 656 -14.73 0.32 -0.57
CA GLU A 656 -13.39 0.77 -0.93
C GLU A 656 -13.29 0.90 -2.45
N LYS A 657 -13.17 2.15 -2.92
CA LYS A 657 -13.36 2.52 -4.33
C LYS A 657 -12.05 2.73 -5.10
N PHE A 658 -11.09 1.84 -4.92
CA PHE A 658 -9.78 1.89 -5.58
C PHE A 658 -9.36 0.50 -6.05
N LEU A 659 -8.45 0.45 -7.02
CA LEU A 659 -7.92 -0.82 -7.52
C LEU A 659 -6.84 -1.40 -6.59
N VAL A 660 -7.02 -2.67 -6.24
CA VAL A 660 -6.03 -3.49 -5.53
C VAL A 660 -5.94 -4.86 -6.19
N GLU A 661 -4.75 -5.48 -6.21
CA GLU A 661 -4.65 -6.86 -6.67
C GLU A 661 -5.45 -7.76 -5.71
N ARG A 662 -6.19 -8.71 -6.26
CA ARG A 662 -6.93 -9.70 -5.49
C ARG A 662 -6.25 -11.06 -5.65
N ILE A 663 -5.69 -11.61 -4.56
CA ILE A 663 -4.81 -12.80 -4.61
C ILE A 663 -5.60 -14.03 -5.05
N LYS A 664 -5.07 -14.72 -6.06
CA LYS A 664 -5.66 -15.89 -6.71
C LYS A 664 -6.01 -17.03 -5.73
N GLY A 665 -7.31 -17.29 -5.59
CA GLY A 665 -7.89 -18.48 -4.96
C GLY A 665 -9.31 -18.70 -5.49
N GLY A 666 -9.49 -19.64 -6.41
CA GLY A 666 -10.78 -19.87 -7.10
C GLY A 666 -10.98 -18.94 -8.29
N ASP A 667 -11.52 -19.50 -9.36
CA ASP A 667 -11.43 -19.10 -10.77
C ASP A 667 -12.22 -17.83 -11.14
N GLY A 668 -11.51 -16.78 -11.54
CA GLY A 668 -11.94 -15.84 -12.58
C GLY A 668 -13.42 -15.43 -12.51
N MET A 669 -13.83 -14.82 -11.40
CA MET A 669 -15.11 -14.10 -11.19
C MET A 669 -16.40 -14.94 -11.40
N GLY A 670 -16.53 -16.05 -10.66
CA GLY A 670 -17.81 -16.76 -10.49
C GLY A 670 -17.98 -17.59 -9.20
N GLY A 671 -16.98 -17.58 -8.31
CA GLY A 671 -17.02 -18.29 -7.01
C GLY A 671 -17.56 -17.42 -5.86
N PRO A 672 -17.96 -18.04 -4.72
CA PRO A 672 -18.52 -17.33 -3.57
C PRO A 672 -17.57 -16.23 -3.07
N THR A 673 -18.17 -15.12 -2.62
CA THR A 673 -17.58 -13.80 -2.31
C THR A 673 -16.49 -13.78 -1.23
N ASP A 674 -16.20 -14.92 -0.61
CA ASP A 674 -15.63 -14.92 0.74
C ASP A 674 -14.15 -15.33 0.82
N LEU A 675 -13.41 -15.44 -0.31
CA LEU A 675 -12.03 -15.99 -0.27
C LEU A 675 -10.94 -15.35 -1.16
N VAL A 676 -11.17 -14.20 -1.81
CA VAL A 676 -10.09 -13.48 -2.53
C VAL A 676 -9.63 -12.29 -1.70
N LYS A 677 -8.67 -12.52 -0.79
CA LYS A 677 -8.13 -11.46 0.07
C LYS A 677 -7.42 -10.40 -0.79
N PRO A 678 -7.80 -9.12 -0.69
CA PRO A 678 -7.08 -8.05 -1.38
C PRO A 678 -5.64 -7.93 -0.85
N ASP A 679 -4.68 -7.78 -1.76
CA ASP A 679 -3.28 -7.47 -1.46
C ASP A 679 -3.08 -5.95 -1.49
N TYR A 680 -3.33 -5.29 -0.36
CA TYR A 680 -3.19 -3.83 -0.24
C TYR A 680 -1.77 -3.34 -0.53
N THR A 681 -0.73 -4.19 -0.49
CA THR A 681 0.62 -3.81 -0.92
C THR A 681 0.68 -3.51 -2.43
N LYS A 682 -0.27 -4.04 -3.19
CA LYS A 682 -0.48 -3.77 -4.60
C LYS A 682 -1.67 -2.87 -4.88
N ARG A 683 -2.08 -2.02 -3.92
CA ARG A 683 -2.98 -0.91 -4.19
C ARG A 683 -2.34 0.08 -5.17
N VAL A 684 -3.09 0.46 -6.20
CA VAL A 684 -2.71 1.52 -7.14
C VAL A 684 -3.48 2.80 -6.85
N GLY A 685 -2.83 3.92 -7.17
CA GLY A 685 -3.43 5.24 -7.12
C GLY A 685 -2.98 6.05 -8.33
N ILE A 686 -3.20 7.35 -8.29
CA ILE A 686 -2.98 8.26 -9.44
C ILE A 686 -1.50 8.46 -9.80
N VAL A 687 -0.60 7.97 -8.95
CA VAL A 687 0.84 7.87 -9.21
C VAL A 687 1.14 6.42 -9.52
N ALA A 688 1.69 6.17 -10.71
CA ALA A 688 2.02 4.83 -11.16
C ALA A 688 3.01 4.14 -10.22
N LYS A 689 2.78 2.85 -10.01
CA LYS A 689 3.67 1.96 -9.27
C LYS A 689 4.08 0.81 -10.17
N GLU A 690 5.32 0.36 -10.06
CA GLU A 690 5.80 -0.81 -10.79
C GLU A 690 5.41 -2.11 -10.06
N PHE A 691 4.87 -3.06 -10.82
CA PHE A 691 4.59 -4.41 -10.34
C PHE A 691 5.30 -5.44 -11.20
N THR A 692 5.78 -6.51 -10.57
CA THR A 692 6.45 -7.62 -11.25
C THR A 692 5.74 -8.92 -10.95
N TYR A 693 5.50 -9.70 -12.00
CA TYR A 693 4.79 -10.97 -11.99
C TYR A 693 5.67 -12.08 -12.55
N ASP A 694 5.67 -13.23 -11.88
CA ASP A 694 6.27 -14.45 -12.41
C ASP A 694 5.43 -15.01 -13.55
N ILE A 695 6.10 -15.37 -14.64
CA ILE A 695 5.47 -16.05 -15.77
C ILE A 695 5.71 -17.56 -15.58
N PRO A 696 4.66 -18.40 -15.68
CA PRO A 696 4.81 -19.85 -15.54
C PRO A 696 5.86 -20.42 -16.50
N ASP A 697 6.58 -21.44 -16.03
CA ASP A 697 7.60 -22.13 -16.82
C ASP A 697 7.03 -22.76 -18.10
N GLY A 698 7.90 -22.96 -19.09
CA GLY A 698 7.55 -23.64 -20.34
C GLY A 698 6.99 -22.74 -21.44
N ALA A 699 7.05 -21.41 -21.26
CA ALA A 699 6.74 -20.45 -22.32
C ALA A 699 7.74 -20.52 -23.48
N THR A 700 7.24 -20.39 -24.70
CA THR A 700 8.05 -20.39 -25.94
C THR A 700 7.66 -19.26 -26.88
N GLN A 701 6.36 -18.95 -26.96
CA GLN A 701 5.79 -17.85 -27.74
C GLN A 701 4.82 -17.10 -26.82
N LEU A 702 5.40 -16.29 -25.93
CA LEU A 702 4.65 -15.61 -24.89
C LEU A 702 3.82 -14.49 -25.50
N VAL A 703 2.52 -14.51 -25.27
CA VAL A 703 1.59 -13.42 -25.58
C VAL A 703 1.11 -12.84 -24.26
N VAL A 704 1.24 -11.53 -24.09
CA VAL A 704 0.71 -10.80 -22.93
C VAL A 704 -0.52 -10.03 -23.37
N ARG A 705 -1.59 -10.11 -22.59
CA ARG A 705 -2.83 -9.38 -22.81
C ARG A 705 -3.21 -8.62 -21.55
N PHE A 706 -3.60 -7.37 -21.74
CA PHE A 706 -4.23 -6.54 -20.74
C PHE A 706 -5.72 -6.43 -21.09
N GLU A 707 -6.58 -6.69 -20.12
CA GLU A 707 -8.03 -6.52 -20.25
C GLU A 707 -8.51 -5.56 -19.18
N SER A 708 -9.44 -4.69 -19.52
CA SER A 708 -10.07 -3.81 -18.54
C SER A 708 -11.52 -3.57 -18.87
N ASN A 709 -12.30 -3.39 -17.81
CA ASN A 709 -13.63 -2.84 -17.88
C ASN A 709 -13.77 -1.79 -16.76
N SER A 710 -14.55 -0.75 -17.04
CA SER A 710 -14.95 0.27 -16.07
C SER A 710 -16.29 0.84 -16.50
N THR A 711 -17.09 1.27 -15.54
CA THR A 711 -18.47 1.71 -15.76
C THR A 711 -18.67 3.22 -15.77
N PHE A 712 -17.69 3.96 -15.26
CA PHE A 712 -17.75 5.41 -15.17
C PHE A 712 -16.47 6.10 -15.65
N TRP A 713 -16.59 7.38 -16.00
CA TRP A 713 -15.51 8.17 -16.62
C TRP A 713 -14.39 8.56 -15.65
N ASN A 714 -14.68 8.56 -14.34
CA ASN A 714 -13.71 8.85 -13.29
C ASN A 714 -13.03 7.57 -12.77
N GLU A 715 -13.38 6.39 -13.28
CA GLU A 715 -12.73 5.10 -13.06
C GLU A 715 -11.70 4.89 -14.17
N ILE A 716 -10.50 5.38 -13.92
CA ILE A 716 -9.44 5.45 -14.90
C ILE A 716 -8.39 4.44 -14.49
N VAL A 717 -8.00 3.57 -15.42
CA VAL A 717 -6.80 2.74 -15.31
C VAL A 717 -5.77 3.21 -16.31
N ALA A 718 -4.50 3.19 -15.94
CA ALA A 718 -3.41 3.49 -16.86
C ALA A 718 -2.21 2.58 -16.61
N PHE A 719 -1.54 2.16 -17.67
CA PHE A 719 -0.35 1.32 -17.57
C PHE A 719 0.69 1.65 -18.64
N ASP A 720 1.94 1.34 -18.31
CA ASP A 720 3.11 1.70 -19.10
C ASP A 720 4.31 0.80 -18.80
N ASN A 721 5.41 1.00 -19.52
CA ASN A 721 6.73 0.43 -19.28
C ASN A 721 6.72 -1.09 -19.09
N ILE A 722 6.05 -1.77 -20.03
CA ILE A 722 5.88 -3.21 -20.05
C ILE A 722 7.21 -3.85 -20.44
N ARG A 723 7.77 -4.66 -19.55
CA ARG A 723 9.03 -5.38 -19.75
C ARG A 723 8.84 -6.87 -19.53
N ILE A 724 9.27 -7.66 -20.51
CA ILE A 724 9.46 -9.11 -20.34
C ILE A 724 10.96 -9.33 -20.18
N HIS A 725 11.35 -10.00 -19.10
CA HIS A 725 12.75 -10.20 -18.77
C HIS A 725 12.97 -11.52 -18.02
N THR A 726 14.23 -11.94 -17.91
CA THR A 726 14.62 -13.09 -17.08
C THR A 726 15.27 -12.60 -15.80
N GLY A 727 14.89 -13.16 -14.65
CA GLY A 727 15.47 -12.79 -13.36
C GLY A 727 14.90 -11.50 -12.79
N ALA A 728 15.57 -10.93 -11.78
CA ALA A 728 15.17 -9.63 -11.24
C ALA A 728 15.73 -8.50 -12.12
N LEU A 729 14.91 -7.50 -12.46
CA LEU A 729 15.42 -6.26 -13.03
C LEU A 729 16.40 -5.64 -12.03
N ALA A 730 17.57 -5.22 -12.51
CA ALA A 730 18.44 -4.39 -11.70
C ALA A 730 17.68 -3.10 -11.36
N ALA A 731 17.60 -2.73 -10.08
CA ALA A 731 17.03 -1.45 -9.70
C ALA A 731 17.72 -0.35 -10.54
N PRO A 732 16.98 0.43 -11.34
CA PRO A 732 17.58 1.45 -12.17
C PRO A 732 18.31 2.42 -11.26
N LYS A 733 19.64 2.44 -11.34
CA LYS A 733 20.43 3.43 -10.61
C LYS A 733 20.00 4.80 -11.14
N PRO A 734 19.50 5.73 -10.29
CA PRO A 734 19.22 7.07 -10.75
C PRO A 734 20.52 7.67 -11.25
N LEU A 735 20.63 7.80 -12.57
CA LEU A 735 21.76 8.41 -13.24
C LEU A 735 21.42 9.88 -13.38
N ILE A 736 22.29 10.76 -12.89
CA ILE A 736 22.26 12.17 -13.27
C ILE A 736 23.70 12.62 -13.50
N SER A 737 23.96 13.18 -14.67
CA SER A 737 25.22 13.78 -15.06
C SER A 737 24.91 15.20 -15.53
N ILE A 738 25.78 16.13 -15.16
CA ILE A 738 25.64 17.53 -15.56
C ILE A 738 26.94 17.94 -16.23
N LYS A 739 26.84 18.42 -17.46
CA LYS A 739 27.96 19.01 -18.18
C LYS A 739 27.59 20.39 -18.67
N ARG A 740 28.60 21.25 -18.77
CA ARG A 740 28.46 22.54 -19.44
C ARG A 740 28.81 22.36 -20.91
N ASP A 741 27.95 22.82 -21.80
CA ASP A 741 28.21 22.88 -23.23
C ASP A 741 28.07 24.33 -23.69
N ALA A 742 29.19 25.00 -23.95
CA ALA A 742 29.27 26.44 -24.20
C ALA A 742 28.55 27.29 -23.13
N ASP A 743 27.46 27.96 -23.52
CA ASP A 743 26.61 28.79 -22.66
C ASP A 743 25.40 28.04 -22.08
N LYS A 744 25.30 26.72 -22.32
CA LYS A 744 24.21 25.85 -21.89
C LYS A 744 24.65 24.87 -20.80
N VAL A 745 23.67 24.37 -20.05
CA VAL A 745 23.84 23.22 -19.15
C VAL A 745 23.10 22.03 -19.75
N VAL A 746 23.81 20.91 -19.91
CA VAL A 746 23.27 19.66 -20.43
C VAL A 746 23.19 18.67 -19.26
N VAL A 747 21.98 18.19 -19.00
CA VAL A 747 21.66 17.23 -17.94
C VAL A 747 21.34 15.91 -18.59
N GLU A 748 22.21 14.92 -18.42
CA GLU A 748 21.93 13.54 -18.80
C GLU A 748 21.37 12.81 -17.58
N PHE A 749 20.29 12.08 -17.74
CA PHE A 749 19.67 11.34 -16.64
C PHE A 749 19.05 10.04 -17.10
N GLY A 750 18.79 9.14 -16.15
CA GLY A 750 17.95 7.95 -16.31
C GLY A 750 16.65 8.12 -15.52
N GLY A 751 15.55 7.54 -16.02
CA GLY A 751 14.21 7.69 -15.43
C GLY A 751 13.63 9.10 -15.62
N VAL A 752 12.88 9.58 -14.62
CA VAL A 752 12.17 10.87 -14.69
C VAL A 752 13.02 12.00 -14.10
N LEU A 753 13.22 13.08 -14.86
CA LEU A 753 13.85 14.29 -14.36
C LEU A 753 12.85 15.10 -13.55
N GLN A 754 13.15 15.36 -12.29
CA GLN A 754 12.35 16.20 -11.41
C GLN A 754 13.09 17.49 -11.06
N SER A 755 12.35 18.56 -10.82
CA SER A 755 12.86 19.85 -10.36
C SER A 755 12.19 20.32 -9.07
N ALA A 756 12.91 21.14 -8.30
CA ALA A 756 12.41 21.78 -7.10
C ALA A 756 13.06 23.16 -6.90
N ASN A 757 12.39 24.05 -6.17
CA ASN A 757 12.96 25.33 -5.74
C ASN A 757 13.82 25.19 -4.45
N SER A 758 13.81 24.02 -3.81
CA SER A 758 14.64 23.68 -2.64
C SER A 758 15.18 22.27 -2.78
N VAL A 759 16.38 22.01 -2.23
CA VAL A 759 17.01 20.68 -2.22
C VAL A 759 16.15 19.63 -1.48
N THR A 760 15.30 20.07 -0.55
CA THR A 760 14.37 19.21 0.19
C THR A 760 13.04 19.00 -0.54
N GLY A 761 12.84 19.60 -1.71
CA GLY A 761 11.56 19.60 -2.43
C GLY A 761 10.64 20.77 -2.03
N PRO A 762 9.35 20.71 -2.40
CA PRO A 762 8.69 19.63 -3.11
C PRO A 762 9.28 19.44 -4.51
N TRP A 763 9.46 18.17 -4.90
CA TRP A 763 9.99 17.78 -6.21
C TRP A 763 8.84 17.47 -7.15
N THR A 764 8.85 18.08 -8.33
CA THR A 764 7.86 17.86 -9.38
C THR A 764 8.55 17.46 -10.67
N ASP A 765 7.92 16.60 -11.46
CA ASP A 765 8.43 16.22 -12.78
C ASP A 765 8.69 17.50 -13.60
N VAL A 766 9.83 17.54 -14.30
CA VAL A 766 10.14 18.68 -15.16
C VAL A 766 9.07 18.73 -16.25
N ALA A 767 8.45 19.90 -16.39
CA ALA A 767 7.34 20.10 -17.32
C ALA A 767 7.68 19.60 -18.73
N GLY A 768 6.76 18.84 -19.31
CA GLY A 768 6.91 18.21 -20.62
C GLY A 768 7.67 16.88 -20.62
N ASN A 769 8.01 16.32 -19.45
CA ASN A 769 8.73 15.05 -19.27
C ASN A 769 9.91 14.91 -20.24
N PRO A 770 10.93 15.77 -20.13
CA PRO A 770 11.99 15.84 -21.12
C PRO A 770 12.73 14.50 -21.24
N LYS A 771 13.30 14.23 -22.42
CA LYS A 771 14.22 13.10 -22.62
C LYS A 771 15.64 13.52 -22.26
N SER A 772 16.45 12.55 -21.82
CA SER A 772 17.88 12.72 -21.67
C SER A 772 18.57 12.74 -23.05
N PRO A 773 19.47 13.71 -23.34
CA PRO A 773 19.88 14.81 -22.48
C PRO A 773 18.88 15.99 -22.49
N TYR A 774 18.61 16.56 -21.32
CA TYR A 774 17.84 17.81 -21.18
C TYR A 774 18.78 19.02 -21.19
N THR A 775 18.47 20.02 -22.02
CA THR A 775 19.31 21.21 -22.17
C THR A 775 18.65 22.43 -21.53
N ILE A 776 19.39 23.11 -20.67
CA ILE A 776 18.98 24.34 -19.99
C ILE A 776 19.70 25.50 -20.64
N GLU A 777 18.93 26.36 -21.31
CA GLU A 777 19.43 27.57 -21.97
C GLU A 777 19.78 28.66 -20.95
N ARG A 778 20.78 29.47 -21.27
CA ARG A 778 21.20 30.59 -20.42
C ARG A 778 20.04 31.57 -20.21
N GLY A 779 19.71 31.84 -18.94
CA GLY A 779 18.64 32.79 -18.59
C GLY A 779 17.21 32.25 -18.73
N SER A 780 17.04 30.97 -19.10
CA SER A 780 15.71 30.35 -19.22
C SER A 780 15.06 29.97 -17.89
N GLN A 781 15.82 29.99 -16.79
CA GLN A 781 15.31 29.63 -15.47
C GLN A 781 15.38 30.80 -14.50
N ALA A 782 14.26 31.07 -13.81
CA ALA A 782 14.26 31.86 -12.58
C ALA A 782 15.10 31.14 -11.49
N THR A 783 15.59 31.91 -10.50
CA THR A 783 16.50 31.53 -9.40
C THR A 783 16.56 30.05 -8.98
N ALA A 784 17.78 29.57 -8.72
CA ALA A 784 18.17 28.32 -8.05
C ALA A 784 17.15 27.16 -8.10
N ARG A 785 17.15 26.42 -9.21
CA ARG A 785 16.41 25.15 -9.33
C ARG A 785 17.34 23.97 -9.06
N PHE A 786 16.87 23.03 -8.24
CA PHE A 786 17.51 21.75 -8.01
C PHE A 786 16.92 20.72 -8.98
N LEU A 787 17.75 19.82 -9.49
CA LEU A 787 17.33 18.71 -10.35
C LEU A 787 17.72 17.38 -9.71
N ARG A 788 16.84 16.37 -9.85
CA ARG A 788 17.15 14.99 -9.50
C ARG A 788 16.63 14.05 -10.58
N ALA A 789 17.34 12.94 -10.77
CA ALA A 789 16.82 11.80 -11.49
C ALA A 789 16.05 10.92 -10.50
N ARG A 790 14.77 10.67 -10.76
CA ARG A 790 14.02 9.60 -10.10
C ARG A 790 14.19 8.35 -10.95
N ALA A 791 14.41 7.21 -10.30
CA ALA A 791 14.19 5.93 -10.96
C ALA A 791 12.79 5.93 -11.63
N PRO A 792 12.61 5.25 -12.78
CA PRO A 792 11.33 4.95 -13.40
C PRO A 792 10.19 4.84 -12.38
#